data_AF-A0A0S2F424-F1
#
_entry.id   AF-A0A0S2F424-F1
#
_cell.length_a   1.000
_cell.length_b   1.000
_cell.length_c   1.000
_cell.angle_alpha   90.00
_cell.angle_beta   90.00
_cell.angle_gamma   90.00
#
_symmetry.space_group_name_H-M   'P 1'
#
loop_
_entity.id
_entity.type
_entity.pdbx_description
1 polymer ?
#
loop_
_entity_poly.entity_id
_entity_poly.type
_entity_poly.pdbx_seq_one_letter_code
_entity_poly.pdbx_strand_id
1 'polypeptide(L)'
;MDAERWQRLSPLLDALLEMDPVARAERLGELRADDAELADQLAELIGLEDGHEDFLSEPLVAPQNTGMRPGVEVGTYRLESLLGEGGMGQVWLASRADGLYQRRVALKLLRPGLADTNLRTRFTRERQILARLAHPHIARLLDAGISRDGLPYLALEYVEGEPITDYCRNQRTPLDKRLRMFQQICDAVSHAHANLIVHRDLKPSNIMVTPAGDVRLLDFGIAKLLDSNDVPLPEQTRTGARAFTLHYAAPEQVRGEPVTTMTDVYSLGVVLYELLTDSKPYRLKRQTDAEWEEAILAADPLRPSQAVLRYVDADDAEVDPNSVRRLARQLSGDLDNIVLKTLSKRPEQRYPSVEALSLDLQRFEAGRPVLARAQSLRYRFNKYVARHRWALATAALVTVVLSAALGIVAWQAREAVGEASRAQAMQDFMVGLFESARGTPEGEALDLRGLLDASVIRGTRELARQPRARAELFGVIARMRTSLGDYNEARALLDRQASIIASTDDDIPESLRLESITQRGKVLRLLAQPRECAALMQPGLDLARREQAQLPNQASEFYSELGRCRQANGERQGARQLFERSLALRREMLENSDVGEVENLMDLASLQADAGQSRQALQGFEQARRRLQQSVGDRHPLQVEISRNLAALRHDLGQLNDAERDAKEALAIALEVNGGQHPATMAVRRQLAAFHIEQGQYVQAQIELEQLRNVLTPRLGADHSDLAGLHSSLGLIAWERGDVDRALSELEYAVTISRKHLDRGRLAEALFAQATVLHATNRNTMARILLDEIRALRVAEFGAEHGLVGDTERLLGEVEIALDERDRGIDHLQRAVSLTRKSYGERHPNTRHAELDLAQVQALSGDAAALAHLESLSELPTTDEKLRELGWRAQAYAAQVRCGGPQRGQARATLDGLLRTIADARPDGSQIKRDVQVIRDACDG
;
A
#
# COMPACT_ATOMS: atom_id res chain seq x y z
N MET A 1 -58.27 -87.67 26.90
CA MET A 1 -59.73 -87.51 27.03
C MET A 1 -60.33 -87.51 25.62
N ASP A 2 -61.48 -88.13 25.41
CA ASP A 2 -62.21 -88.12 24.13
C ASP A 2 -63.04 -86.84 23.95
N ALA A 3 -63.31 -86.45 22.70
CA ALA A 3 -63.86 -85.13 22.36
C ALA A 3 -65.27 -84.87 22.92
N GLU A 4 -66.10 -85.91 23.00
CA GLU A 4 -67.48 -85.83 23.49
C GLU A 4 -67.52 -85.62 25.01
N ARG A 5 -66.55 -86.15 25.74
CA ARG A 5 -66.41 -86.01 27.20
C ARG A 5 -65.81 -84.66 27.58
N TRP A 6 -64.90 -84.10 26.78
CA TRP A 6 -64.41 -82.72 26.93
C TRP A 6 -65.50 -81.67 26.68
N GLN A 7 -66.39 -81.88 25.70
CA GLN A 7 -67.53 -80.98 25.45
C GLN A 7 -68.50 -80.85 26.63
N ARG A 8 -68.61 -81.89 27.47
CA ARG A 8 -69.41 -81.86 28.69
C ARG A 8 -68.70 -81.19 29.87
N LEU A 9 -67.37 -81.35 29.97
CA LEU A 9 -66.56 -80.81 31.07
C LEU A 9 -66.17 -79.33 30.88
N SER A 10 -65.85 -78.91 29.66
CA SER A 10 -65.34 -77.56 29.35
C SER A 10 -66.23 -76.41 29.83
N PRO A 11 -67.56 -76.41 29.60
CA PRO A 11 -68.40 -75.30 30.06
C PRO A 11 -68.52 -75.22 31.59
N LEU A 12 -68.46 -76.38 32.27
CA LEU A 12 -68.51 -76.47 33.73
C LEU A 12 -67.17 -76.05 34.35
N LEU A 13 -66.05 -76.39 33.71
CA LEU A 13 -64.73 -75.95 34.12
C LEU A 13 -64.57 -74.43 33.99
N ASP A 14 -64.96 -73.85 32.86
CA ASP A 14 -64.90 -72.40 32.64
C ASP A 14 -65.74 -71.64 33.68
N ALA A 15 -66.96 -72.12 33.95
CA ALA A 15 -67.83 -71.52 34.97
C ALA A 15 -67.26 -71.64 36.39
N LEU A 16 -66.55 -72.72 36.73
CA LEU A 16 -65.93 -72.91 38.05
C LEU A 16 -64.67 -72.06 38.22
N LEU A 17 -63.89 -71.83 37.16
CA LEU A 17 -62.69 -70.99 37.19
C LEU A 17 -63.00 -69.50 37.40
N GLU A 18 -64.16 -69.03 36.94
CA GLU A 18 -64.63 -67.64 37.16
C GLU A 18 -65.17 -67.38 38.58
N MET A 19 -65.43 -68.43 39.38
CA MET A 19 -65.96 -68.32 40.76
C MET A 19 -64.85 -68.15 41.80
N ASP A 20 -65.17 -67.46 42.91
CA ASP A 20 -64.27 -67.35 44.07
C ASP A 20 -64.06 -68.70 44.77
N PRO A 21 -62.99 -68.88 45.57
CA PRO A 21 -62.65 -70.17 46.17
C PRO A 21 -63.72 -70.77 47.09
N VAL A 22 -64.49 -69.94 47.79
CA VAL A 22 -65.54 -70.38 48.72
C VAL A 22 -66.79 -70.80 47.93
N ALA A 23 -67.20 -69.99 46.95
CA ALA A 23 -68.32 -70.30 46.06
C ALA A 23 -68.04 -71.51 45.15
N ARG A 24 -66.79 -71.67 44.69
CA ARG A 24 -66.32 -72.81 43.90
C ARG A 24 -66.39 -74.10 44.70
N ALA A 25 -65.98 -74.09 45.97
CA ALA A 25 -66.03 -75.26 46.86
C ALA A 25 -67.49 -75.68 47.17
N GLU A 26 -68.38 -74.72 47.39
CA GLU A 26 -69.80 -74.98 47.61
C GLU A 26 -70.47 -75.56 46.36
N ARG A 27 -70.19 -75.00 45.18
CA ARG A 27 -70.71 -75.49 43.90
C ARG A 27 -70.16 -76.87 43.51
N LEU A 28 -68.89 -77.16 43.83
CA LEU A 28 -68.34 -78.51 43.69
C LEU A 28 -69.01 -79.50 44.65
N GLY A 29 -69.37 -79.06 45.86
CA GLY A 29 -70.11 -79.85 46.84
C GLY A 29 -71.51 -80.23 46.35
N GLU A 30 -72.23 -79.28 45.74
CA GLU A 30 -73.52 -79.54 45.08
C GLU A 30 -73.38 -80.51 43.90
N LEU A 31 -72.40 -80.29 43.02
CA LEU A 31 -72.15 -81.18 41.88
C LEU A 31 -71.76 -82.59 42.33
N ARG A 32 -71.03 -82.74 43.45
CA ARG A 32 -70.66 -84.04 44.00
C ARG A 32 -71.86 -84.82 44.56
N ALA A 33 -72.95 -84.14 44.92
CA ALA A 33 -74.20 -84.79 45.31
C ALA A 33 -74.96 -85.37 44.10
N ASP A 34 -74.82 -84.76 42.93
CA ASP A 34 -75.49 -85.17 41.68
C ASP A 34 -74.65 -86.18 40.85
N ASP A 35 -73.34 -85.94 40.72
CA ASP A 35 -72.39 -86.81 40.00
C ASP A 35 -71.00 -86.71 40.63
N ALA A 36 -70.68 -87.69 41.49
CA ALA A 36 -69.42 -87.73 42.21
C ALA A 36 -68.20 -87.90 41.29
N GLU A 37 -68.32 -88.63 40.18
CA GLU A 37 -67.20 -88.88 39.26
C GLU A 37 -66.85 -87.62 38.45
N LEU A 38 -67.89 -86.88 38.02
CA LEU A 38 -67.72 -85.60 37.34
C LEU A 38 -67.11 -84.53 38.27
N ALA A 39 -67.59 -84.45 39.52
CA ALA A 39 -67.09 -83.49 40.50
C ALA A 39 -65.63 -83.78 40.89
N ASP A 40 -65.24 -85.05 41.01
CA ASP A 40 -63.86 -85.45 41.29
C ASP A 40 -62.93 -85.12 40.10
N GLN A 41 -63.38 -85.32 38.85
CA GLN A 41 -62.61 -84.95 37.65
C GLN A 41 -62.45 -83.43 37.49
N LEU A 42 -63.49 -82.65 37.80
CA LEU A 42 -63.39 -81.19 37.83
C LEU A 42 -62.49 -80.70 38.97
N ALA A 43 -62.52 -81.35 40.14
CA ALA A 43 -61.61 -81.06 41.25
C ALA A 43 -60.15 -81.34 40.86
N GLU A 44 -59.88 -82.44 40.15
CA GLU A 44 -58.54 -82.80 39.66
C GLU A 44 -58.05 -81.79 38.61
N LEU A 45 -58.89 -81.40 37.66
CA LEU A 45 -58.55 -80.40 36.64
C LEU A 45 -58.30 -79.01 37.22
N ILE A 46 -59.04 -78.61 38.26
CA ILE A 46 -58.80 -77.35 38.98
C ILE A 46 -57.54 -77.45 39.86
N GLY A 47 -57.30 -78.61 40.49
CA GLY A 47 -56.09 -78.84 41.30
C GLY A 47 -54.78 -78.83 40.50
N LEU A 48 -54.84 -79.01 39.18
CA LEU A 48 -53.70 -78.85 38.27
C LEU A 48 -53.31 -77.38 38.01
N GLU A 49 -54.18 -76.41 38.36
CA GLU A 49 -53.92 -74.97 38.24
C GLU A 49 -52.97 -74.44 39.32
N ASP A 50 -53.04 -74.97 40.55
CA ASP A 50 -52.26 -74.47 41.69
C ASP A 50 -50.73 -74.72 41.59
N GLY A 51 -50.26 -75.32 40.49
CA GLY A 51 -48.85 -75.70 40.28
C GLY A 51 -48.12 -75.10 39.08
N HIS A 52 -48.79 -74.67 37.99
CA HIS A 52 -48.12 -74.33 36.71
C HIS A 52 -48.79 -73.16 35.96
N GLU A 53 -48.08 -72.02 35.80
CA GLU A 53 -48.53 -70.80 35.10
C GLU A 53 -48.64 -70.91 33.56
N ASP A 54 -48.46 -72.09 32.96
CA ASP A 54 -48.32 -72.24 31.49
C ASP A 54 -49.06 -73.47 30.93
N PHE A 55 -50.22 -73.80 31.48
CA PHE A 55 -50.98 -75.02 31.14
C PHE A 55 -51.76 -74.94 29.81
N LEU A 56 -51.87 -73.77 29.18
CA LEU A 56 -52.66 -73.56 27.95
C LEU A 56 -51.84 -73.07 26.72
N SER A 57 -50.51 -73.01 26.82
CA SER A 57 -49.64 -72.54 25.72
C SER A 57 -49.18 -73.66 24.77
N GLU A 58 -49.37 -74.93 25.13
CA GLU A 58 -49.25 -76.06 24.22
C GLU A 58 -50.64 -76.53 23.74
N PRO A 59 -50.84 -76.74 22.43
CA PRO A 59 -52.08 -77.32 21.95
C PRO A 59 -52.20 -78.75 22.48
N LEU A 60 -53.24 -79.03 23.28
CA LEU A 60 -53.62 -80.36 23.81
C LEU A 60 -53.99 -81.40 22.71
N VAL A 61 -53.72 -81.08 21.44
CA VAL A 61 -53.83 -81.95 20.27
C VAL A 61 -52.50 -81.91 19.52
N ALA A 62 -51.74 -83.02 19.59
CA ALA A 62 -50.45 -83.15 18.90
C ALA A 62 -50.60 -82.98 17.37
N PRO A 63 -49.74 -82.17 16.70
CA PRO A 63 -49.74 -82.10 15.24
C PRO A 63 -49.25 -83.43 14.64
N GLN A 64 -49.92 -83.89 13.59
CA GLN A 64 -49.53 -85.11 12.87
C GLN A 64 -48.11 -84.97 12.29
N ASN A 65 -47.14 -85.67 12.88
CA ASN A 65 -45.78 -85.83 12.36
C ASN A 65 -45.85 -86.36 10.91
N THR A 66 -45.44 -85.55 9.93
CA THR A 66 -45.38 -85.95 8.51
C THR A 66 -44.26 -86.94 8.18
N GLY A 67 -43.59 -87.55 9.17
CA GLY A 67 -42.63 -88.65 8.97
C GLY A 67 -41.35 -88.30 8.18
N MET A 68 -41.14 -87.03 7.81
CA MET A 68 -40.01 -86.60 6.97
C MET A 68 -38.69 -86.67 7.73
N ARG A 69 -37.69 -87.36 7.14
CA ARG A 69 -36.33 -87.54 7.68
C ARG A 69 -35.30 -87.48 6.54
N PRO A 70 -34.01 -87.20 6.83
CA PRO A 70 -32.93 -87.37 5.86
C PRO A 70 -32.99 -88.75 5.18
N GLY A 71 -32.81 -88.77 3.86
CA GLY A 71 -32.82 -89.98 3.03
C GLY A 71 -34.16 -90.31 2.37
N VAL A 72 -35.27 -89.71 2.80
CA VAL A 72 -36.59 -89.90 2.16
C VAL A 72 -36.60 -89.28 0.75
N GLU A 73 -37.23 -89.94 -0.22
CA GLU A 73 -37.41 -89.42 -1.58
C GLU A 73 -38.81 -88.80 -1.75
N VAL A 74 -38.85 -87.52 -2.12
CA VAL A 74 -40.07 -86.76 -2.42
C VAL A 74 -40.01 -86.33 -3.88
N GLY A 75 -40.84 -86.93 -4.73
CA GLY A 75 -40.79 -86.71 -6.17
C GLY A 75 -39.49 -87.25 -6.76
N THR A 76 -38.69 -86.39 -7.41
CA THR A 76 -37.37 -86.71 -7.98
C THR A 76 -36.20 -86.34 -7.06
N TYR A 77 -36.49 -85.94 -5.82
CA TYR A 77 -35.53 -85.37 -4.89
C TYR A 77 -35.39 -86.23 -3.63
N ARG A 78 -34.15 -86.38 -3.16
CA ARG A 78 -33.82 -87.04 -1.89
C ARG A 78 -33.51 -85.99 -0.83
N LEU A 79 -34.20 -86.04 0.30
CA LEU A 79 -34.00 -85.11 1.43
C LEU A 79 -32.63 -85.36 2.09
N GLU A 80 -31.86 -84.31 2.33
CA GLU A 80 -30.54 -84.39 2.98
C GLU A 80 -30.59 -83.84 4.40
N SER A 81 -31.08 -82.61 4.59
CA SER A 81 -31.18 -81.98 5.90
C SER A 81 -32.32 -80.96 5.92
N LEU A 82 -32.92 -80.75 7.10
CA LEU A 82 -33.96 -79.75 7.27
C LEU A 82 -33.30 -78.36 7.33
N LEU A 83 -33.67 -77.47 6.41
CA LEU A 83 -33.20 -76.07 6.37
C LEU A 83 -34.07 -75.16 7.25
N GLY A 84 -35.35 -75.48 7.39
CA GLY A 84 -36.24 -74.73 8.27
C GLY A 84 -37.67 -75.28 8.28
N GLU A 85 -38.38 -75.04 9.38
CA GLU A 85 -39.79 -75.41 9.56
C GLU A 85 -40.60 -74.18 9.98
N GLY A 86 -41.77 -73.99 9.38
CA GLY A 86 -42.66 -72.87 9.70
C GLY A 86 -44.14 -73.18 9.44
N GLY A 87 -45.00 -72.18 9.66
CA GLY A 87 -46.46 -72.33 9.55
C GLY A 87 -46.97 -72.80 8.18
N MET A 88 -46.16 -72.67 7.12
CA MET A 88 -46.50 -73.05 5.74
C MET A 88 -45.92 -74.39 5.28
N GLY A 89 -45.13 -75.07 6.12
CA GLY A 89 -44.47 -76.35 5.78
C GLY A 89 -42.99 -76.42 6.13
N GLN A 90 -42.32 -77.43 5.58
CA GLN A 90 -40.92 -77.73 5.85
C GLN A 90 -40.06 -77.48 4.60
N VAL A 91 -38.91 -76.83 4.78
CA VAL A 91 -37.92 -76.62 3.72
C VAL A 91 -36.72 -77.50 4.00
N TRP A 92 -36.37 -78.33 3.03
CA TRP A 92 -35.27 -79.29 3.12
C TRP A 92 -34.20 -78.97 2.08
N LEU A 93 -32.93 -79.14 2.43
CA LEU A 93 -31.87 -79.32 1.46
C LEU A 93 -32.08 -80.69 0.85
N ALA A 94 -32.13 -80.77 -0.48
CA ALA A 94 -32.34 -82.03 -1.18
C ALA A 94 -31.42 -82.14 -2.40
N SER A 95 -31.03 -83.35 -2.76
CA SER A 95 -30.33 -83.65 -4.01
C SER A 95 -31.27 -84.32 -5.00
N ARG A 96 -31.12 -83.97 -6.27
CA ARG A 96 -31.83 -84.65 -7.35
C ARG A 96 -31.32 -86.09 -7.48
N ALA A 97 -32.22 -87.07 -7.42
CA ALA A 97 -31.91 -88.50 -7.32
C ALA A 97 -32.21 -89.30 -8.61
N ASP A 98 -32.59 -88.64 -9.71
CA ASP A 98 -32.97 -89.28 -10.98
C ASP A 98 -31.78 -89.68 -11.89
N GLY A 99 -30.54 -89.48 -11.42
CA GLY A 99 -29.31 -89.93 -12.08
C GLY A 99 -28.89 -89.12 -13.31
N LEU A 100 -29.64 -88.08 -13.69
CA LEU A 100 -29.35 -87.29 -14.90
C LEU A 100 -28.26 -86.24 -14.66
N TYR A 101 -28.26 -85.57 -13.51
CA TYR A 101 -27.20 -84.67 -13.04
C TYR A 101 -27.38 -84.39 -11.53
N GLN A 102 -26.29 -84.11 -10.83
CA GLN A 102 -26.34 -83.80 -9.39
C GLN A 102 -26.47 -82.29 -9.18
N ARG A 103 -27.59 -81.87 -8.59
CA ARG A 103 -27.79 -80.47 -8.15
C ARG A 103 -28.50 -80.47 -6.80
N ARG A 104 -27.94 -79.71 -5.85
CA ARG A 104 -28.59 -79.41 -4.56
C ARG A 104 -29.66 -78.34 -4.75
N VAL A 105 -30.82 -78.55 -4.14
CA VAL A 105 -31.99 -77.67 -4.20
C VAL A 105 -32.55 -77.44 -2.81
N ALA A 106 -33.23 -76.31 -2.62
CA ALA A 106 -34.09 -76.09 -1.47
C ALA A 106 -35.49 -76.60 -1.82
N LEU A 107 -35.87 -77.75 -1.27
CA LEU A 107 -37.16 -78.39 -1.50
C LEU A 107 -38.15 -77.97 -0.42
N LYS A 108 -39.12 -77.12 -0.78
CA LYS A 108 -40.19 -76.67 0.10
C LYS A 108 -41.39 -77.60 -0.02
N LEU A 109 -41.73 -78.27 1.07
CA LEU A 109 -42.89 -79.16 1.22
C LEU A 109 -44.05 -78.36 1.82
N LEU A 110 -45.14 -78.23 1.08
CA LEU A 110 -46.30 -77.46 1.53
C LEU A 110 -47.19 -78.33 2.43
N ARG A 111 -47.69 -77.76 3.53
CA ARG A 111 -48.70 -78.45 4.36
C ARG A 111 -49.97 -78.67 3.51
N PRO A 112 -50.56 -79.88 3.48
CA PRO A 112 -51.86 -80.07 2.87
C PRO A 112 -52.91 -79.25 3.63
N GLY A 113 -53.48 -78.23 2.99
CA GLY A 113 -54.68 -77.58 3.51
C GLY A 113 -55.85 -78.57 3.46
N LEU A 114 -56.59 -78.71 4.56
CA LEU A 114 -57.80 -79.52 4.62
C LEU A 114 -58.80 -79.04 3.55
N ALA A 115 -59.12 -79.93 2.61
CA ALA A 115 -60.24 -79.87 1.66
C ALA A 115 -60.29 -78.67 0.69
N ASP A 116 -59.48 -78.71 -0.38
CA ASP A 116 -59.77 -77.92 -1.58
C ASP A 116 -59.64 -78.78 -2.86
N THR A 117 -60.77 -79.01 -3.54
CA THR A 117 -60.86 -79.74 -4.82
C THR A 117 -60.23 -78.99 -6.00
N ASN A 118 -59.91 -77.70 -5.84
CA ASN A 118 -59.24 -76.88 -6.86
C ASN A 118 -57.74 -76.63 -6.61
N LEU A 119 -57.16 -77.24 -5.56
CA LEU A 119 -55.77 -77.04 -5.15
C LEU A 119 -54.76 -77.32 -6.30
N ARG A 120 -54.98 -78.39 -7.08
CA ARG A 120 -54.11 -78.76 -8.21
C ARG A 120 -54.11 -77.72 -9.33
N THR A 121 -55.28 -77.17 -9.67
CA THR A 121 -55.45 -76.18 -10.75
C THR A 121 -54.84 -74.84 -10.34
N ARG A 122 -55.04 -74.42 -9.09
CA ARG A 122 -54.44 -73.21 -8.50
C ARG A 122 -52.91 -73.34 -8.43
N PHE A 123 -52.41 -74.46 -7.91
CA PHE A 123 -50.96 -74.75 -7.83
C PHE A 123 -50.28 -74.76 -9.21
N THR A 124 -50.95 -75.28 -10.24
CA THR A 124 -50.42 -75.32 -11.62
C THR A 124 -50.33 -73.92 -12.24
N ARG A 125 -51.30 -73.04 -11.98
CA ARG A 125 -51.29 -71.64 -12.45
C ARG A 125 -50.18 -70.83 -11.77
N GLU A 126 -50.04 -70.97 -10.45
CA GLU A 126 -48.98 -70.31 -9.68
C GLU A 126 -47.57 -70.78 -10.07
N ARG A 127 -47.41 -72.08 -10.35
CA ARG A 127 -46.17 -72.62 -10.92
C ARG A 127 -45.75 -71.91 -12.21
N GLN A 128 -46.68 -71.63 -13.11
CA GLN A 128 -46.38 -70.96 -14.39
C GLN A 128 -45.99 -69.49 -14.21
N ILE A 129 -46.54 -68.82 -13.19
CA ILE A 129 -46.20 -67.44 -12.83
C ILE A 129 -44.78 -67.39 -12.24
N LEU A 130 -44.46 -68.28 -11.30
CA LEU A 130 -43.14 -68.36 -10.67
C LEU A 130 -42.02 -68.82 -11.62
N ALA A 131 -42.32 -69.69 -12.57
CA ALA A 131 -41.34 -70.13 -13.58
C ALA A 131 -40.89 -68.99 -14.51
N ARG A 132 -41.68 -67.91 -14.63
CA ARG A 132 -41.36 -66.73 -15.44
C ARG A 132 -40.53 -65.67 -14.69
N LEU A 133 -40.47 -65.76 -13.36
CA LEU A 133 -39.63 -64.90 -12.52
C LEU A 133 -38.16 -65.31 -12.66
N ALA A 134 -37.47 -64.72 -13.63
CA ALA A 134 -36.03 -64.89 -13.84
C ALA A 134 -35.31 -63.56 -13.58
N HIS A 135 -34.64 -63.45 -12.43
CA HIS A 135 -33.89 -62.26 -12.05
C HIS A 135 -32.61 -62.64 -11.29
N PRO A 136 -31.47 -61.93 -11.47
CA PRO A 136 -30.22 -62.22 -10.78
C PRO A 136 -30.32 -62.25 -9.26
N HIS A 137 -31.24 -61.47 -8.69
CA HIS A 137 -31.44 -61.35 -7.23
C HIS A 137 -32.66 -62.13 -6.71
N ILE A 138 -33.24 -63.04 -7.48
CA ILE A 138 -34.35 -63.92 -7.06
C ILE A 138 -33.90 -65.38 -7.19
N ALA A 139 -34.14 -66.19 -6.17
CA ALA A 139 -33.88 -67.63 -6.25
C ALA A 139 -34.83 -68.28 -7.26
N ARG A 140 -34.27 -68.93 -8.28
CA ARG A 140 -35.05 -69.45 -9.40
C ARG A 140 -35.84 -70.70 -9.01
N LEU A 141 -37.09 -70.80 -9.46
CA LEU A 141 -37.85 -72.05 -9.43
C LEU A 141 -37.26 -73.04 -10.43
N LEU A 142 -36.78 -74.19 -9.95
CA LEU A 142 -36.15 -75.22 -10.78
C LEU A 142 -37.15 -76.30 -11.19
N ASP A 143 -38.01 -76.72 -10.27
CA ASP A 143 -39.05 -77.71 -10.49
C ASP A 143 -40.20 -77.50 -9.48
N ALA A 144 -41.38 -78.03 -9.79
CA ALA A 144 -42.53 -78.02 -8.90
C ALA A 144 -43.48 -79.16 -9.28
N GLY A 145 -43.91 -79.91 -8.28
CA GLY A 145 -44.71 -81.11 -8.48
C GLY A 145 -45.52 -81.49 -7.24
N ILE A 146 -46.20 -82.63 -7.35
CA ILE A 146 -46.91 -83.25 -6.25
C ILE A 146 -46.33 -84.66 -6.12
N SER A 147 -45.90 -85.04 -4.92
CA SER A 147 -45.37 -86.38 -4.66
C SER A 147 -46.43 -87.46 -4.90
N ARG A 148 -46.01 -88.74 -4.94
CA ARG A 148 -46.94 -89.87 -5.05
C ARG A 148 -47.95 -89.90 -3.90
N ASP A 149 -47.56 -89.41 -2.73
CA ASP A 149 -48.37 -89.33 -1.51
C ASP A 149 -49.25 -88.06 -1.46
N GLY A 150 -49.35 -87.33 -2.57
CA GLY A 150 -50.22 -86.15 -2.68
C GLY A 150 -49.63 -84.87 -2.07
N LEU A 151 -48.38 -84.88 -1.63
CA LEU A 151 -47.71 -83.72 -1.02
C LEU A 151 -47.17 -82.76 -2.10
N PRO A 152 -47.67 -81.51 -2.18
CA PRO A 152 -47.12 -80.51 -3.10
C PRO A 152 -45.73 -80.07 -2.66
N TYR A 153 -44.80 -80.00 -3.61
CA TYR A 153 -43.43 -79.55 -3.38
C TYR A 153 -42.98 -78.52 -4.42
N LEU A 154 -42.11 -77.61 -3.99
CA LEU A 154 -41.43 -76.63 -4.82
C LEU A 154 -39.92 -76.82 -4.68
N ALA A 155 -39.21 -77.07 -5.77
CA ALA A 155 -37.76 -77.15 -5.81
C ALA A 155 -37.17 -75.81 -6.25
N LEU A 156 -36.61 -75.09 -5.31
CA LEU A 156 -35.98 -73.79 -5.50
C LEU A 156 -34.46 -73.95 -5.59
N GLU A 157 -33.81 -72.99 -6.23
CA GLU A 157 -32.36 -72.86 -6.17
C GLU A 157 -31.89 -72.76 -4.72
N TYR A 158 -30.99 -73.67 -4.31
CA TYR A 158 -30.35 -73.59 -3.00
C TYR A 158 -29.33 -72.45 -3.01
N VAL A 159 -29.51 -71.50 -2.10
CA VAL A 159 -28.59 -70.37 -1.93
C VAL A 159 -27.75 -70.63 -0.68
N GLU A 160 -26.45 -70.81 -0.90
CA GLU A 160 -25.46 -70.88 0.18
C GLU A 160 -25.10 -69.47 0.62
N GLY A 161 -25.59 -69.07 1.79
CA GLY A 161 -25.45 -67.71 2.31
C GLY A 161 -26.03 -67.58 3.71
N GLU A 162 -26.03 -66.36 4.24
CA GLU A 162 -26.61 -66.01 5.54
C GLU A 162 -27.69 -64.91 5.37
N PRO A 163 -28.67 -64.78 6.28
CA PRO A 163 -29.65 -63.71 6.24
C PRO A 163 -28.99 -62.32 6.23
N ILE A 164 -29.56 -61.37 5.49
CA ILE A 164 -28.93 -60.06 5.22
C ILE A 164 -28.58 -59.25 6.48
N THR A 165 -29.40 -59.33 7.53
CA THR A 165 -29.11 -58.67 8.81
C THR A 165 -27.92 -59.30 9.52
N ASP A 166 -27.83 -60.63 9.49
CA ASP A 166 -26.74 -61.38 10.11
C ASP A 166 -25.43 -61.15 9.33
N TYR A 167 -25.47 -61.17 7.99
CA TYR A 167 -24.34 -60.80 7.13
C TYR A 167 -23.83 -59.40 7.47
N CYS A 168 -24.73 -58.41 7.55
CA CYS A 168 -24.35 -57.03 7.82
C CYS A 168 -23.73 -56.84 9.20
N ARG A 169 -24.23 -57.56 10.22
CA ARG A 169 -23.73 -57.54 11.59
C ARG A 169 -22.38 -58.27 11.71
N ASN A 170 -22.29 -59.49 11.20
CA ASN A 170 -21.09 -60.33 11.25
C ASN A 170 -19.91 -59.69 10.49
N GLN A 171 -20.17 -59.15 9.29
CA GLN A 171 -19.14 -58.52 8.44
C GLN A 171 -18.91 -57.04 8.75
N ARG A 172 -19.62 -56.46 9.73
CA ARG A 172 -19.59 -55.02 10.06
C ARG A 172 -19.69 -54.13 8.81
N THR A 173 -20.65 -54.46 7.94
CA THR A 173 -20.78 -53.88 6.60
C THR A 173 -21.06 -52.37 6.68
N PRO A 174 -20.32 -51.50 5.95
CA PRO A 174 -20.53 -50.05 5.97
C PRO A 174 -21.85 -49.65 5.29
N LEU A 175 -22.38 -48.49 5.68
CA LEU A 175 -23.70 -47.99 5.27
C LEU A 175 -23.93 -47.98 3.75
N ASP A 176 -22.93 -47.53 2.97
CA ASP A 176 -23.03 -47.49 1.51
C ASP A 176 -23.22 -48.89 0.91
N LYS A 177 -22.54 -49.90 1.45
CA LYS A 177 -22.70 -51.30 1.00
C LYS A 177 -24.05 -51.87 1.44
N ARG A 178 -24.54 -51.53 2.66
CA ARG A 178 -25.90 -51.90 3.11
C ARG A 178 -26.98 -51.32 2.19
N LEU A 179 -26.84 -50.05 1.78
CA LEU A 179 -27.78 -49.39 0.86
C LEU A 179 -27.75 -50.00 -0.55
N ARG A 180 -26.56 -50.33 -1.07
CA ARG A 180 -26.44 -51.04 -2.36
C ARG A 180 -27.07 -52.44 -2.33
N MET A 181 -26.85 -53.21 -1.27
CA MET A 181 -27.53 -54.50 -1.07
C MET A 181 -29.04 -54.32 -0.99
N PHE A 182 -29.51 -53.29 -0.29
CA PHE A 182 -30.94 -52.98 -0.24
C PHE A 182 -31.52 -52.59 -1.60
N GLN A 183 -30.77 -51.85 -2.42
CA GLN A 183 -31.18 -51.55 -3.80
C GLN A 183 -31.32 -52.83 -4.64
N GLN A 184 -30.45 -53.83 -4.48
CA GLN A 184 -30.60 -55.14 -5.14
C GLN A 184 -31.90 -55.86 -4.72
N ILE A 185 -32.31 -55.73 -3.46
CA ILE A 185 -33.62 -56.23 -2.97
C ILE A 185 -34.74 -55.46 -3.66
N CYS A 186 -34.64 -54.13 -3.73
CA CYS A 186 -35.63 -53.30 -4.40
C CYS A 186 -35.77 -53.69 -5.88
N ASP A 187 -34.67 -53.96 -6.58
CA ASP A 187 -34.68 -54.38 -7.98
C ASP A 187 -35.38 -55.74 -8.14
N ALA A 188 -35.10 -56.70 -7.25
CA ALA A 188 -35.76 -58.00 -7.22
C ALA A 188 -37.28 -57.88 -6.99
N VAL A 189 -37.70 -57.12 -5.98
CA VAL A 189 -39.12 -56.96 -5.64
C VAL A 189 -39.85 -56.13 -6.71
N SER A 190 -39.20 -55.10 -7.26
CA SER A 190 -39.74 -54.31 -8.38
C SER A 190 -39.98 -55.19 -9.61
N HIS A 191 -39.03 -56.07 -9.94
CA HIS A 191 -39.20 -57.04 -11.01
C HIS A 191 -40.40 -57.98 -10.75
N ALA A 192 -40.62 -58.41 -9.51
CA ALA A 192 -41.80 -59.21 -9.16
C ALA A 192 -43.11 -58.42 -9.28
N HIS A 193 -43.13 -57.17 -8.83
CA HIS A 193 -44.29 -56.28 -8.95
C HIS A 193 -44.64 -56.00 -10.41
N ALA A 194 -43.65 -55.85 -11.29
CA ALA A 194 -43.86 -55.70 -12.74
C ALA A 194 -44.50 -56.95 -13.39
N ASN A 195 -44.32 -58.12 -12.78
CA ASN A 195 -44.97 -59.36 -13.15
C ASN A 195 -46.28 -59.61 -12.36
N LEU A 196 -46.83 -58.58 -11.70
CA LEU A 196 -48.06 -58.59 -10.89
C LEU A 196 -48.02 -59.50 -9.64
N ILE A 197 -46.84 -59.74 -9.10
CA ILE A 197 -46.63 -60.62 -7.94
C ILE A 197 -46.26 -59.78 -6.72
N VAL A 198 -47.03 -59.89 -5.64
CA VAL A 198 -46.74 -59.28 -4.32
C VAL A 198 -46.16 -60.36 -3.40
N HIS A 199 -45.08 -60.05 -2.68
CA HIS A 199 -44.34 -61.03 -1.88
C HIS A 199 -45.06 -61.41 -0.58
N ARG A 200 -45.66 -60.45 0.13
CA ARG A 200 -46.53 -60.62 1.34
C ARG A 200 -45.87 -61.12 2.62
N ASP A 201 -44.62 -61.59 2.58
CA ASP A 201 -43.82 -62.01 3.75
C ASP A 201 -42.34 -61.62 3.60
N LEU A 202 -42.06 -60.34 3.29
CA LEU A 202 -40.69 -59.83 3.21
C LEU A 202 -40.11 -59.66 4.62
N LYS A 203 -39.01 -60.36 4.89
CA LYS A 203 -38.27 -60.35 6.16
C LYS A 203 -36.81 -60.74 5.93
N PRO A 204 -35.89 -60.42 6.86
CA PRO A 204 -34.47 -60.71 6.70
C PRO A 204 -34.14 -62.19 6.41
N SER A 205 -34.87 -63.13 7.01
CA SER A 205 -34.65 -64.57 6.78
C SER A 205 -34.97 -65.03 5.36
N ASN A 206 -35.74 -64.25 4.60
CA ASN A 206 -36.07 -64.53 3.20
C ASN A 206 -35.11 -63.78 2.24
N ILE A 207 -34.09 -63.10 2.76
CA ILE A 207 -33.14 -62.31 1.98
C ILE A 207 -31.74 -62.79 2.33
N MET A 208 -31.20 -63.66 1.49
CA MET A 208 -29.89 -64.28 1.70
C MET A 208 -28.79 -63.51 1.02
N VAL A 209 -27.63 -63.43 1.65
CA VAL A 209 -26.41 -62.85 1.07
C VAL A 209 -25.40 -63.97 0.88
N THR A 210 -24.93 -64.12 -0.37
CA THR A 210 -23.90 -65.11 -0.69
C THR A 210 -22.54 -64.67 -0.12
N PRO A 211 -21.55 -65.57 0.01
CA PRO A 211 -20.19 -65.19 0.38
C PRO A 211 -19.56 -64.12 -0.54
N ALA A 212 -19.99 -64.05 -1.80
CA ALA A 212 -19.57 -63.03 -2.76
C ALA A 212 -20.19 -61.63 -2.47
N GLY A 213 -21.19 -61.56 -1.59
CA GLY A 213 -21.88 -60.32 -1.22
C GLY A 213 -23.10 -60.00 -2.09
N ASP A 214 -23.59 -60.94 -2.90
CA ASP A 214 -24.79 -60.77 -3.73
C ASP A 214 -26.05 -61.14 -2.97
N VAL A 215 -27.09 -60.32 -3.10
CA VAL A 215 -28.40 -60.58 -2.49
C VAL A 215 -29.23 -61.55 -3.34
N ARG A 216 -29.88 -62.49 -2.65
CA ARG A 216 -30.85 -63.44 -3.21
C ARG A 216 -32.13 -63.42 -2.38
N LEU A 217 -33.22 -62.98 -3.00
CA LEU A 217 -34.55 -63.05 -2.43
C LEU A 217 -35.10 -64.48 -2.57
N LEU A 218 -35.49 -65.06 -1.44
CA LEU A 218 -36.09 -66.36 -1.33
C LEU A 218 -37.61 -66.24 -1.17
N ASP A 219 -38.33 -67.24 -1.67
CA ASP A 219 -39.69 -67.61 -1.26
C ASP A 219 -40.74 -66.47 -1.22
N PHE A 220 -41.40 -66.23 -2.36
CA PHE A 220 -42.65 -65.48 -2.39
C PHE A 220 -43.71 -66.24 -1.59
N GLY A 221 -44.58 -65.58 -0.82
CA GLY A 221 -45.56 -66.22 0.08
C GLY A 221 -46.68 -67.01 -0.62
N ILE A 222 -46.33 -68.04 -1.39
CA ILE A 222 -47.12 -68.75 -2.40
C ILE A 222 -48.35 -69.46 -1.80
N ALA A 223 -48.28 -69.91 -0.55
CA ALA A 223 -49.43 -70.56 0.11
C ALA A 223 -50.63 -69.59 0.27
N LYS A 224 -50.40 -68.28 0.41
CA LYS A 224 -51.47 -67.30 0.58
C LYS A 224 -52.10 -66.82 -0.72
N LEU A 225 -51.39 -66.96 -1.84
CA LEU A 225 -51.94 -66.67 -3.18
C LEU A 225 -52.99 -67.71 -3.56
N LEU A 226 -52.84 -68.95 -3.09
CA LEU A 226 -53.80 -70.03 -3.29
C LEU A 226 -55.14 -69.78 -2.56
N ASP A 227 -55.13 -68.99 -1.49
CA ASP A 227 -56.32 -68.63 -0.71
C ASP A 227 -57.02 -67.33 -1.18
N SER A 228 -56.37 -66.52 -2.01
CA SER A 228 -56.83 -65.16 -2.33
C SER A 228 -57.48 -65.08 -3.72
N ASN A 229 -58.81 -65.28 -3.82
CA ASN A 229 -59.72 -64.33 -4.51
C ASN A 229 -61.22 -64.72 -4.42
N ASP A 230 -62.04 -63.68 -4.18
CA ASP A 230 -63.46 -63.43 -4.52
C ASP A 230 -64.64 -64.11 -3.79
N VAL A 231 -64.49 -64.52 -2.52
CA VAL A 231 -65.67 -64.66 -1.65
C VAL A 231 -65.38 -64.05 -0.28
N PRO A 232 -66.17 -63.07 0.22
CA PRO A 232 -66.06 -62.65 1.61
C PRO A 232 -66.56 -63.82 2.48
N LEU A 233 -65.64 -64.51 3.15
CA LEU A 233 -65.98 -65.46 4.20
C LEU A 233 -66.43 -64.66 5.44
N PRO A 234 -67.51 -65.08 6.12
CA PRO A 234 -67.97 -64.42 7.34
C PRO A 234 -66.94 -64.53 8.46
N GLU A 235 -66.86 -63.48 9.27
CA GLU A 235 -66.01 -63.33 10.46
C GLU A 235 -66.09 -64.56 11.40
N GLN A 236 -65.23 -65.55 11.25
CA GLN A 236 -65.06 -66.60 12.26
C GLN A 236 -63.59 -67.01 12.39
N THR A 237 -63.17 -67.16 13.66
CA THR A 237 -61.86 -67.58 14.19
C THR A 237 -60.70 -66.58 14.08
N ARG A 238 -60.65 -65.66 15.06
CA ARG A 238 -59.48 -64.84 15.44
C ARG A 238 -58.36 -65.62 16.16
N THR A 239 -58.39 -66.95 16.12
CA THR A 239 -57.42 -67.82 16.81
C THR A 239 -57.22 -69.10 15.99
N GLY A 240 -56.37 -69.04 14.96
CA GLY A 240 -56.02 -70.18 14.13
C GLY A 240 -55.18 -69.79 12.91
N ALA A 241 -53.87 -70.04 12.98
CA ALA A 241 -52.88 -69.88 11.91
C ALA A 241 -52.75 -68.48 11.27
N ARG A 242 -52.07 -67.55 11.98
CA ARG A 242 -51.62 -66.28 11.38
C ARG A 242 -50.69 -66.56 10.19
N ALA A 243 -51.05 -66.08 8.99
CA ALA A 243 -50.29 -66.39 7.79
C ALA A 243 -48.99 -65.56 7.66
N PHE A 244 -48.79 -64.46 8.39
CA PHE A 244 -47.65 -63.54 8.23
C PHE A 244 -46.76 -63.45 9.47
N THR A 245 -45.51 -63.04 9.27
CA THR A 245 -44.57 -62.73 10.36
C THR A 245 -44.93 -61.37 10.96
N LEU A 246 -45.51 -61.36 12.16
CA LEU A 246 -46.11 -60.16 12.79
C LEU A 246 -45.19 -58.94 12.79
N HIS A 247 -43.89 -59.09 13.07
CA HIS A 247 -42.94 -57.97 13.17
C HIS A 247 -42.66 -57.20 11.88
N TYR A 248 -42.94 -57.78 10.71
CA TYR A 248 -42.72 -57.15 9.40
C TYR A 248 -44.04 -56.86 8.67
N ALA A 249 -45.17 -57.26 9.26
CA ALA A 249 -46.48 -57.12 8.64
C ALA A 249 -46.91 -55.66 8.58
N ALA A 250 -47.50 -55.28 7.45
CA ALA A 250 -48.08 -53.95 7.29
C ALA A 250 -49.40 -53.81 8.08
N PRO A 251 -49.79 -52.58 8.49
CA PRO A 251 -51.05 -52.34 9.19
C PRO A 251 -52.28 -52.94 8.51
N GLU A 252 -52.35 -52.87 7.17
CA GLU A 252 -53.42 -53.48 6.39
C GLU A 252 -53.46 -55.02 6.52
N GLN A 253 -52.31 -55.70 6.68
CA GLN A 253 -52.26 -57.15 6.91
C GLN A 253 -52.75 -57.52 8.31
N VAL A 254 -52.46 -56.69 9.31
CA VAL A 254 -52.94 -56.88 10.69
C VAL A 254 -54.45 -56.66 10.78
N ARG A 255 -55.01 -55.72 10.00
CA ARG A 255 -56.46 -55.47 9.93
C ARG A 255 -57.23 -56.46 9.04
N GLY A 256 -56.55 -57.25 8.22
CA GLY A 256 -57.18 -58.10 7.21
C GLY A 256 -57.70 -57.34 5.98
N GLU A 257 -57.16 -56.15 5.69
CA GLU A 257 -57.47 -55.34 4.51
C GLU A 257 -56.74 -55.87 3.25
N PRO A 258 -57.18 -55.49 2.03
CA PRO A 258 -56.55 -55.95 0.79
C PRO A 258 -55.06 -55.60 0.67
N VAL A 259 -54.24 -56.60 0.38
CA VAL A 259 -52.78 -56.47 0.24
C VAL A 259 -52.40 -55.95 -1.15
N THR A 260 -51.51 -54.96 -1.21
CA THR A 260 -51.04 -54.34 -2.46
C THR A 260 -49.51 -54.30 -2.53
N THR A 261 -48.93 -53.76 -3.61
CA THR A 261 -47.48 -53.53 -3.71
C THR A 261 -46.96 -52.59 -2.61
N MET A 262 -47.80 -51.69 -2.06
CA MET A 262 -47.46 -50.81 -0.94
C MET A 262 -47.30 -51.55 0.39
N THR A 263 -47.84 -52.77 0.49
CA THR A 263 -47.64 -53.65 1.65
C THR A 263 -46.20 -54.18 1.68
N ASP A 264 -45.66 -54.54 0.51
CA ASP A 264 -44.24 -54.91 0.38
C ASP A 264 -43.33 -53.69 0.63
N VAL A 265 -43.73 -52.48 0.22
CA VAL A 265 -42.99 -51.24 0.53
C VAL A 265 -42.86 -51.01 2.04
N TYR A 266 -43.92 -51.28 2.81
CA TYR A 266 -43.86 -51.20 4.27
C TYR A 266 -42.92 -52.27 4.86
N SER A 267 -43.06 -53.51 4.40
CA SER A 267 -42.23 -54.63 4.87
C SER A 267 -40.74 -54.37 4.58
N LEU A 268 -40.42 -53.87 3.37
CA LEU A 268 -39.09 -53.40 3.00
C LEU A 268 -38.64 -52.20 3.84
N GLY A 269 -39.56 -51.33 4.26
CA GLY A 269 -39.30 -50.25 5.18
C GLY A 269 -38.81 -50.73 6.55
N VAL A 270 -39.44 -51.80 7.08
CA VAL A 270 -39.01 -52.44 8.34
C VAL A 270 -37.64 -53.11 8.16
N VAL A 271 -37.42 -53.80 7.03
CA VAL A 271 -36.10 -54.39 6.70
C VAL A 271 -35.02 -53.31 6.58
N LEU A 272 -35.30 -52.21 5.87
CA LEU A 272 -34.38 -51.09 5.73
C LEU A 272 -34.08 -50.47 7.10
N TYR A 273 -35.09 -50.28 7.94
CA TYR A 273 -34.92 -49.77 9.29
C TYR A 273 -33.94 -50.64 10.09
N GLU A 274 -34.14 -51.96 10.04
CA GLU A 274 -33.30 -52.91 10.74
C GLU A 274 -31.88 -52.95 10.17
N LEU A 275 -31.71 -52.89 8.85
CA LEU A 275 -30.39 -52.78 8.22
C LEU A 275 -29.63 -51.50 8.60
N LEU A 276 -30.34 -50.40 8.85
CA LEU A 276 -29.72 -49.13 9.20
C LEU A 276 -29.44 -48.97 10.70
N THR A 277 -30.19 -49.67 11.55
CA THR A 277 -30.18 -49.43 13.01
C THR A 277 -29.87 -50.65 13.85
N ASP A 278 -29.84 -51.85 13.25
CA ASP A 278 -29.76 -53.15 13.93
C ASP A 278 -30.90 -53.38 14.96
N SER A 279 -32.00 -52.62 14.83
CA SER A 279 -33.17 -52.65 15.73
C SER A 279 -34.48 -52.55 14.93
N LYS A 280 -35.61 -52.91 15.54
CA LYS A 280 -36.93 -52.79 14.90
C LYS A 280 -37.54 -51.38 15.10
N PRO A 281 -38.46 -50.93 14.22
CA PRO A 281 -39.03 -49.57 14.29
C PRO A 281 -39.82 -49.23 15.56
N TYR A 282 -40.38 -50.26 16.22
CA TYR A 282 -41.21 -50.13 17.41
C TYR A 282 -40.54 -50.85 18.59
N ARG A 283 -40.56 -50.22 19.77
CA ARG A 283 -40.07 -50.79 21.03
C ARG A 283 -41.23 -50.96 22.00
N LEU A 284 -41.51 -52.19 22.39
CA LEU A 284 -42.61 -52.55 23.28
C LEU A 284 -42.15 -52.70 24.73
N LYS A 285 -43.10 -52.63 25.67
CA LYS A 285 -42.82 -52.89 27.10
C LYS A 285 -42.83 -54.39 27.40
N ARG A 286 -43.71 -55.14 26.75
CA ARG A 286 -43.78 -56.61 26.80
C ARG A 286 -43.79 -57.13 25.35
N GLN A 287 -42.99 -58.15 25.06
CA GLN A 287 -42.90 -58.70 23.70
C GLN A 287 -44.05 -59.67 23.38
N THR A 288 -45.29 -59.25 23.66
CA THR A 288 -46.49 -60.03 23.33
C THR A 288 -46.99 -59.68 21.94
N ASP A 289 -47.71 -60.60 21.30
CA ASP A 289 -48.29 -60.38 19.97
C ASP A 289 -49.31 -59.22 19.97
N ALA A 290 -50.07 -59.05 21.05
CA ALA A 290 -51.07 -57.98 21.17
C ALA A 290 -50.41 -56.58 21.19
N GLU A 291 -49.30 -56.40 21.92
CA GLU A 291 -48.57 -55.12 21.94
C GLU A 291 -47.91 -54.82 20.58
N TRP A 292 -47.46 -55.85 19.84
CA TRP A 292 -46.95 -55.69 18.48
C TRP A 292 -48.04 -55.24 17.51
N GLU A 293 -49.23 -55.84 17.57
CA GLU A 293 -50.37 -55.41 16.77
C GLU A 293 -50.74 -53.95 17.06
N GLU A 294 -50.82 -53.55 18.33
CA GLU A 294 -51.11 -52.18 18.73
C GLU A 294 -50.05 -51.19 18.20
N ALA A 295 -48.76 -51.50 18.34
CA ALA A 295 -47.70 -50.62 17.86
C ALA A 295 -47.67 -50.50 16.32
N ILE A 296 -47.92 -51.60 15.60
CA ILE A 296 -48.03 -51.58 14.14
C ILE A 296 -49.21 -50.72 13.71
N LEU A 297 -50.34 -50.76 14.42
CA LEU A 297 -51.54 -50.01 14.05
C LEU A 297 -51.49 -48.53 14.46
N ALA A 298 -50.92 -48.19 15.61
CA ALA A 298 -51.08 -46.89 16.24
C ALA A 298 -49.77 -46.14 16.60
N ALA A 299 -48.67 -46.83 16.88
CA ALA A 299 -47.44 -46.16 17.34
C ALA A 299 -46.62 -45.56 16.19
N ASP A 300 -46.08 -44.36 16.38
CA ASP A 300 -45.16 -43.74 15.43
C ASP A 300 -43.76 -44.37 15.52
N PRO A 301 -43.13 -44.76 14.39
CA PRO A 301 -41.79 -45.32 14.40
C PRO A 301 -40.75 -44.26 14.76
N LEU A 302 -39.77 -44.63 15.60
CA LEU A 302 -38.68 -43.74 15.98
C LEU A 302 -37.76 -43.48 14.77
N ARG A 303 -37.18 -42.28 14.61
CA ARG A 303 -36.26 -42.01 13.48
C ARG A 303 -35.01 -42.91 13.55
N PRO A 304 -34.52 -43.47 12.43
CA PRO A 304 -33.28 -44.26 12.41
C PRO A 304 -32.09 -43.57 13.08
N SER A 305 -31.88 -42.28 12.82
CA SER A 305 -30.81 -41.48 13.45
C SER A 305 -30.95 -41.39 14.97
N GLN A 306 -32.17 -41.39 15.51
CA GLN A 306 -32.45 -41.36 16.94
C GLN A 306 -32.36 -42.75 17.57
N ALA A 307 -32.79 -43.79 16.86
CA ALA A 307 -32.72 -45.18 17.32
C ALA A 307 -31.28 -45.62 17.56
N VAL A 308 -30.37 -45.31 16.63
CA VAL A 308 -28.94 -45.60 16.74
C VAL A 308 -28.30 -44.85 17.92
N LEU A 309 -28.69 -43.60 18.19
CA LEU A 309 -28.17 -42.85 19.33
C LEU A 309 -28.65 -43.36 20.68
N ARG A 310 -29.89 -43.87 20.76
CA ARG A 310 -30.48 -44.38 22.01
C ARG A 310 -29.95 -45.75 22.43
N TYR A 311 -29.26 -46.48 21.54
CA TYR A 311 -28.55 -47.71 21.90
C TYR A 311 -27.27 -47.45 22.71
N VAL A 312 -26.73 -46.22 22.68
CA VAL A 312 -25.54 -45.83 23.47
C VAL A 312 -25.85 -45.69 24.97
N ASP A 313 -27.13 -45.54 25.33
CA ASP A 313 -27.56 -45.41 26.73
C ASP A 313 -27.78 -46.77 27.43
N ALA A 314 -27.58 -47.90 26.73
CA ALA A 314 -27.59 -49.25 27.31
C ALA A 314 -26.15 -49.80 27.33
N ASP A 315 -25.74 -50.37 28.48
CA ASP A 315 -24.38 -50.76 28.90
C ASP A 315 -23.66 -51.82 28.02
N ASP A 316 -23.50 -51.60 26.71
CA ASP A 316 -22.68 -52.45 25.83
C ASP A 316 -21.26 -51.86 25.63
N ALA A 317 -20.28 -52.44 26.32
CA ALA A 317 -18.89 -51.96 26.40
C ALA A 317 -18.04 -52.12 25.11
N GLU A 318 -18.58 -52.70 24.03
CA GLU A 318 -17.82 -53.05 22.81
C GLU A 318 -17.97 -52.06 21.63
N VAL A 319 -18.80 -51.01 21.72
CA VAL A 319 -19.12 -50.13 20.58
C VAL A 319 -18.50 -48.72 20.72
N ASP A 320 -17.68 -48.28 19.75
CA ASP A 320 -17.09 -46.92 19.73
C ASP A 320 -18.18 -45.83 19.61
N PRO A 321 -18.38 -44.96 20.63
CA PRO A 321 -19.41 -43.91 20.60
C PRO A 321 -19.26 -42.94 19.41
N ASN A 322 -18.05 -42.75 18.89
CA ASN A 322 -17.82 -41.88 17.73
C ASN A 322 -18.29 -42.51 16.43
N SER A 323 -18.20 -43.84 16.30
CA SER A 323 -18.75 -44.59 15.15
C SER A 323 -20.27 -44.46 15.10
N VAL A 324 -20.94 -44.58 16.25
CA VAL A 324 -22.40 -44.47 16.39
C VAL A 324 -22.90 -43.06 16.07
N ARG A 325 -22.25 -42.01 16.62
CA ARG A 325 -22.59 -40.62 16.30
C ARG A 325 -22.36 -40.27 14.81
N ARG A 326 -21.36 -40.89 14.18
CA ARG A 326 -21.08 -40.72 12.75
C ARG A 326 -22.16 -41.37 11.90
N LEU A 327 -22.58 -42.59 12.23
CA LEU A 327 -23.70 -43.27 11.59
C LEU A 327 -24.98 -42.47 11.76
N ALA A 328 -25.31 -42.02 12.98
CA ALA A 328 -26.47 -41.18 13.24
C ALA A 328 -26.48 -39.88 12.39
N ARG A 329 -25.32 -39.24 12.20
CA ARG A 329 -25.17 -38.07 11.30
C ARG A 329 -25.37 -38.42 9.82
N GLN A 330 -24.98 -39.61 9.39
CA GLN A 330 -25.20 -40.09 8.01
C GLN A 330 -26.68 -40.43 7.75
N LEU A 331 -27.38 -40.98 8.75
CA LEU A 331 -28.80 -41.31 8.68
C LEU A 331 -29.69 -40.05 8.79
N SER A 332 -29.23 -39.06 9.57
CA SER A 332 -30.00 -37.86 9.89
C SER A 332 -30.44 -37.09 8.65
N GLY A 333 -31.73 -36.82 8.56
CA GLY A 333 -32.32 -36.02 7.49
C GLY A 333 -32.85 -36.89 6.36
N ASP A 334 -32.11 -37.05 5.28
CA ASP A 334 -32.67 -37.62 4.04
C ASP A 334 -33.02 -39.12 4.20
N LEU A 335 -32.16 -39.95 4.83
CA LEU A 335 -32.47 -41.36 5.10
C LEU A 335 -33.56 -41.55 6.15
N ASP A 336 -33.58 -40.75 7.22
CA ASP A 336 -34.70 -40.75 8.19
C ASP A 336 -36.05 -40.57 7.48
N ASN A 337 -36.13 -39.60 6.57
CA ASN A 337 -37.38 -39.32 5.85
C ASN A 337 -37.75 -40.45 4.89
N ILE A 338 -36.78 -41.05 4.19
CA ILE A 338 -37.03 -42.18 3.27
C ILE A 338 -37.62 -43.35 4.06
N VAL A 339 -37.01 -43.73 5.18
CA VAL A 339 -37.49 -44.84 6.02
C VAL A 339 -38.85 -44.54 6.62
N LEU A 340 -39.04 -43.36 7.23
CA LEU A 340 -40.34 -42.98 7.79
C LEU A 340 -41.46 -42.97 6.74
N LYS A 341 -41.16 -42.54 5.51
CA LYS A 341 -42.13 -42.55 4.41
C LYS A 341 -42.57 -43.98 4.08
N THR A 342 -41.66 -44.96 4.06
CA THR A 342 -42.03 -46.38 3.88
C THR A 342 -42.89 -46.94 5.00
N LEU A 343 -42.70 -46.47 6.24
CA LEU A 343 -43.40 -46.94 7.43
C LEU A 343 -44.71 -46.20 7.73
N SER A 344 -45.18 -45.34 6.82
CA SER A 344 -46.44 -44.60 6.98
C SER A 344 -47.61 -45.58 7.19
N LYS A 345 -48.46 -45.32 8.18
CA LYS A 345 -49.58 -46.22 8.50
C LYS A 345 -50.61 -46.33 7.38
N ARG A 346 -50.79 -45.24 6.61
CA ARG A 346 -51.66 -45.17 5.45
C ARG A 346 -50.90 -45.53 4.16
N PRO A 347 -51.36 -46.50 3.36
CA PRO A 347 -50.67 -46.92 2.13
C PRO A 347 -50.41 -45.77 1.16
N GLU A 348 -51.36 -44.84 0.98
CA GLU A 348 -51.26 -43.71 0.05
C GLU A 348 -50.18 -42.67 0.41
N GLN A 349 -49.66 -42.70 1.64
CA GLN A 349 -48.56 -41.84 2.08
C GLN A 349 -47.18 -42.49 1.86
N ARG A 350 -47.14 -43.78 1.53
CA ARG A 350 -45.91 -44.52 1.21
C ARG A 350 -45.46 -44.24 -0.22
N TYR A 351 -44.37 -44.87 -0.63
CA TYR A 351 -43.98 -44.88 -2.04
C TYR A 351 -45.00 -45.70 -2.85
N PRO A 352 -45.43 -45.22 -4.04
CA PRO A 352 -46.39 -45.93 -4.87
C PRO A 352 -45.84 -47.24 -5.46
N SER A 353 -44.52 -47.38 -5.52
CA SER A 353 -43.82 -48.58 -5.99
C SER A 353 -42.47 -48.72 -5.29
N VAL A 354 -41.90 -49.93 -5.33
CA VAL A 354 -40.55 -50.21 -4.83
C VAL A 354 -39.49 -49.51 -5.69
N GLU A 355 -39.73 -49.33 -6.99
CA GLU A 355 -38.88 -48.54 -7.87
C GLU A 355 -38.77 -47.07 -7.39
N ALA A 356 -39.87 -46.47 -6.96
CA ALA A 356 -39.88 -45.10 -6.45
C ALA A 356 -39.07 -44.95 -5.14
N LEU A 357 -39.07 -45.99 -4.29
CA LEU A 357 -38.20 -46.07 -3.11
C LEU A 357 -36.72 -46.18 -3.51
N SER A 358 -36.38 -47.09 -4.44
CA SER A 358 -35.01 -47.26 -4.94
C SER A 358 -34.44 -45.98 -5.54
N LEU A 359 -35.24 -45.28 -6.36
CA LEU A 359 -34.85 -44.00 -6.96
C LEU A 359 -34.53 -42.93 -5.92
N ASP A 360 -35.23 -42.92 -4.78
CA ASP A 360 -34.98 -41.95 -3.73
C ASP A 360 -33.70 -42.24 -2.95
N LEU A 361 -33.36 -43.52 -2.77
CA LEU A 361 -32.06 -43.96 -2.24
C LEU A 361 -30.92 -43.60 -3.19
N GLN A 362 -31.09 -43.79 -4.50
CA GLN A 362 -30.10 -43.37 -5.51
C GLN A 362 -29.91 -41.84 -5.51
N ARG A 363 -30.98 -41.06 -5.31
CA ARG A 363 -30.89 -39.60 -5.16
C ARG A 363 -30.10 -39.21 -3.92
N PHE A 364 -30.30 -39.91 -2.80
CA PHE A 364 -29.52 -39.70 -1.59
C PHE A 364 -28.03 -39.92 -1.83
N GLU A 365 -27.65 -41.06 -2.42
CA GLU A 365 -26.25 -41.40 -2.72
C GLU A 365 -25.61 -40.42 -3.71
N ALA A 366 -26.35 -39.97 -4.73
CA ALA A 366 -25.88 -38.99 -5.71
C ALA A 366 -25.86 -37.54 -5.19
N GLY A 367 -26.18 -37.31 -3.90
CA GLY A 367 -26.25 -35.97 -3.31
C GLY A 367 -27.32 -35.09 -3.95
N ARG A 368 -28.39 -35.69 -4.49
CA ARG A 368 -29.53 -34.99 -5.10
C ARG A 368 -30.65 -34.79 -4.05
N PRO A 369 -31.59 -33.85 -4.29
CA PRO A 369 -32.77 -33.70 -3.45
C PRO A 369 -33.67 -34.94 -3.45
N VAL A 370 -33.98 -35.49 -2.27
CA VAL A 370 -34.86 -36.68 -2.10
C VAL A 370 -36.34 -36.27 -2.07
N LEU A 371 -37.23 -37.12 -2.58
CA LEU A 371 -38.69 -36.96 -2.61
C LEU A 371 -39.34 -37.19 -1.24
N ALA A 372 -38.67 -37.89 -0.34
CA ALA A 372 -39.13 -38.08 1.03
C ALA A 372 -39.21 -36.78 1.85
N ARG A 373 -38.49 -35.74 1.42
CA ARG A 373 -38.36 -34.47 2.15
C ARG A 373 -39.01 -33.30 1.40
N ALA A 374 -39.56 -32.35 2.13
CA ALA A 374 -40.12 -31.11 1.57
C ALA A 374 -39.07 -30.31 0.77
N GLN A 375 -39.41 -29.95 -0.47
CA GLN A 375 -38.51 -29.36 -1.46
C GLN A 375 -38.30 -27.84 -1.27
N SER A 376 -37.63 -27.42 -0.20
CA SER A 376 -37.30 -25.99 0.00
C SER A 376 -36.19 -25.49 -0.94
N LEU A 377 -36.27 -24.22 -1.34
CA LEU A 377 -35.23 -23.56 -2.16
C LEU A 377 -33.85 -23.62 -1.49
N ARG A 378 -33.80 -23.42 -0.17
CA ARG A 378 -32.57 -23.52 0.63
C ARG A 378 -31.96 -24.92 0.59
N TYR A 379 -32.77 -25.97 0.71
CA TYR A 379 -32.29 -27.35 0.64
C TYR A 379 -31.69 -27.68 -0.73
N ARG A 380 -32.37 -27.28 -1.82
CA ARG A 380 -31.89 -27.49 -3.20
C ARG A 380 -30.61 -26.70 -3.48
N PHE A 381 -30.53 -25.45 -3.02
CA PHE A 381 -29.33 -24.61 -3.16
C PHE A 381 -28.13 -25.22 -2.42
N ASN A 382 -28.32 -25.67 -1.19
CA ASN A 382 -27.24 -26.32 -0.42
C ASN A 382 -26.72 -27.59 -1.11
N LYS A 383 -27.62 -28.44 -1.64
CA LYS A 383 -27.22 -29.63 -2.43
C LYS A 383 -26.48 -29.24 -3.71
N TYR A 384 -26.87 -28.14 -4.36
CA TYR A 384 -26.19 -27.63 -5.55
C TYR A 384 -24.78 -27.10 -5.25
N VAL A 385 -24.62 -26.31 -4.18
CA VAL A 385 -23.31 -25.77 -3.75
C VAL A 385 -22.38 -26.90 -3.32
N ALA A 386 -22.86 -27.86 -2.51
CA ALA A 386 -22.05 -29.00 -2.09
C ALA A 386 -21.52 -29.82 -3.28
N ARG A 387 -22.32 -29.94 -4.35
CA ARG A 387 -21.94 -30.67 -5.57
C ARG A 387 -20.92 -29.94 -6.44
N HIS A 388 -20.94 -28.60 -6.47
CA HIS A 388 -20.06 -27.80 -7.34
C HIS A 388 -19.06 -26.93 -6.57
N ARG A 389 -18.73 -27.29 -5.32
CA ARG A 389 -17.84 -26.51 -4.44
C ARG A 389 -16.52 -26.08 -5.09
N TRP A 390 -15.92 -26.94 -5.91
CA TRP A 390 -14.66 -26.64 -6.60
C TRP A 390 -14.85 -25.65 -7.75
N ALA A 391 -15.88 -25.82 -8.58
CA ALA A 391 -16.16 -24.90 -9.69
C ALA A 391 -16.47 -23.48 -9.18
N LEU A 392 -17.23 -23.37 -8.08
CA LEU A 392 -17.56 -22.08 -7.45
C LEU A 392 -16.32 -21.44 -6.79
N ALA A 393 -15.47 -22.22 -6.12
CA ALA A 393 -14.25 -21.71 -5.51
C ALA A 393 -13.26 -21.14 -6.54
N THR A 394 -13.06 -21.85 -7.66
CA THR A 394 -12.19 -21.38 -8.75
C THR A 394 -12.74 -20.11 -9.39
N ALA A 395 -14.04 -20.02 -9.63
CA ALA A 395 -14.67 -18.82 -10.18
C ALA A 395 -14.48 -17.60 -9.25
N ALA A 396 -14.67 -17.78 -7.95
CA ALA A 396 -14.47 -16.70 -6.97
C ALA A 396 -13.01 -16.23 -6.91
N LEU A 397 -12.04 -17.16 -6.96
CA LEU A 397 -10.62 -16.82 -6.99
C LEU A 397 -10.25 -16.00 -8.23
N VAL A 398 -10.72 -16.42 -9.41
CA VAL A 398 -10.49 -15.71 -10.68
C VAL A 398 -11.09 -14.30 -10.61
N THR A 399 -12.29 -14.13 -10.06
CA THR A 399 -12.90 -12.80 -9.89
C THR A 399 -12.08 -11.90 -8.98
N VAL A 400 -11.60 -12.40 -7.83
CA VAL A 400 -10.77 -11.61 -6.91
C VAL A 400 -9.47 -11.17 -7.58
N VAL A 401 -8.80 -12.08 -8.30
CA VAL A 401 -7.56 -11.77 -9.03
C VAL A 401 -7.82 -10.71 -10.11
N LEU A 402 -8.89 -10.84 -10.89
CA LEU A 402 -9.25 -9.87 -11.93
C LEU A 402 -9.62 -8.51 -11.34
N SER A 403 -10.34 -8.46 -10.22
CA SER A 403 -10.67 -7.20 -9.54
C SER A 403 -9.44 -6.52 -8.95
N ALA A 404 -8.52 -7.27 -8.36
CA ALA A 404 -7.25 -6.74 -7.85
C ALA A 404 -6.38 -6.20 -9.00
N ALA A 405 -6.25 -6.94 -10.09
CA ALA A 405 -5.53 -6.50 -11.29
C ALA A 405 -6.15 -5.22 -11.88
N LEU A 406 -7.49 -5.15 -11.99
CA LEU A 406 -8.19 -3.96 -12.47
C LEU A 406 -7.97 -2.76 -11.55
N GLY A 407 -7.96 -2.97 -10.23
CA GLY A 407 -7.66 -1.93 -9.24
C GLY A 407 -6.24 -1.36 -9.40
N ILE A 408 -5.24 -2.24 -9.56
CA ILE A 408 -3.84 -1.84 -9.78
C ILE A 408 -3.71 -1.05 -11.09
N VAL A 409 -4.30 -1.55 -12.18
CA VAL A 409 -4.27 -0.86 -13.49
C VAL A 409 -4.94 0.51 -13.41
N ALA A 410 -6.08 0.63 -12.72
CA ALA A 410 -6.77 1.90 -12.55
C ALA A 410 -5.97 2.90 -11.71
N TRP A 411 -5.28 2.43 -10.66
CA TRP A 411 -4.38 3.28 -9.86
C TRP A 411 -3.19 3.77 -10.68
N GLN A 412 -2.50 2.87 -11.38
CA GLN A 412 -1.37 3.20 -12.24
C GLN A 412 -1.77 4.16 -13.39
N ALA A 413 -2.97 4.00 -13.95
CA ALA A 413 -3.50 4.91 -14.97
C ALA A 413 -3.76 6.33 -14.42
N ARG A 414 -4.22 6.47 -13.17
CA ARG A 414 -4.42 7.79 -12.55
C ARG A 414 -3.09 8.51 -12.27
N GLU A 415 -2.11 7.78 -11.75
CA GLU A 415 -0.75 8.29 -11.53
C GLU A 415 -0.13 8.77 -12.86
N ALA A 416 -0.21 7.92 -13.89
CA ALA A 416 0.33 8.20 -15.21
C ALA A 416 -0.37 9.38 -15.91
N VAL A 417 -1.70 9.55 -15.75
CA VAL A 417 -2.41 10.71 -16.30
C VAL A 417 -2.01 11.99 -15.57
N GLY A 418 -1.79 11.94 -14.25
CA GLY A 418 -1.26 13.07 -13.48
C GLY A 418 0.12 13.50 -13.97
N GLU A 419 1.05 12.55 -14.10
CA GLU A 419 2.40 12.82 -14.60
C GLU A 419 2.44 13.26 -16.07
N ALA A 420 1.62 12.65 -16.93
CA ALA A 420 1.48 13.05 -18.32
C ALA A 420 0.93 14.48 -18.44
N SER A 421 -0.08 14.85 -17.64
CA SER A 421 -0.63 16.21 -17.65
C SER A 421 0.39 17.25 -17.19
N ARG A 422 1.27 16.90 -16.24
CA ARG A 422 2.38 17.74 -15.77
C ARG A 422 3.46 17.90 -16.86
N ALA A 423 3.89 16.80 -17.45
CA ALA A 423 4.86 16.80 -18.55
C ALA A 423 4.32 17.59 -19.76
N GLN A 424 3.05 17.40 -20.11
CA GLN A 424 2.39 18.14 -21.18
C GLN A 424 2.35 19.64 -20.88
N ALA A 425 1.97 20.05 -19.67
CA ALA A 425 1.96 21.47 -19.29
C ALA A 425 3.35 22.13 -19.36
N MET A 426 4.40 21.41 -18.94
CA MET A 426 5.78 21.91 -19.02
C MET A 426 6.29 21.94 -20.47
N GLN A 427 5.92 20.94 -21.27
CA GLN A 427 6.27 20.87 -22.69
C GLN A 427 5.55 21.96 -23.48
N ASP A 428 4.26 22.15 -23.28
CA ASP A 428 3.46 23.22 -23.89
C ASP A 428 4.00 24.59 -23.49
N PHE A 429 4.49 24.75 -22.25
CA PHE A 429 5.23 25.92 -21.82
C PHE A 429 6.53 26.13 -22.60
N MET A 430 7.40 25.10 -22.70
CA MET A 430 8.66 25.23 -23.45
C MET A 430 8.40 25.53 -24.93
N VAL A 431 7.46 24.80 -25.55
CA VAL A 431 7.05 25.02 -26.95
C VAL A 431 6.50 26.43 -27.12
N GLY A 432 5.60 26.87 -26.24
CA GLY A 432 5.06 28.22 -26.26
C GLY A 432 6.13 29.31 -26.13
N LEU A 433 7.17 29.07 -25.31
CA LEU A 433 8.30 29.97 -25.17
C LEU A 433 9.14 30.05 -26.47
N PHE A 434 9.40 28.91 -27.11
CA PHE A 434 10.14 28.86 -28.39
C PHE A 434 9.34 29.36 -29.59
N GLU A 435 8.04 29.09 -29.68
CA GLU A 435 7.17 29.62 -30.74
C GLU A 435 7.07 31.14 -30.67
N SER A 436 6.88 31.66 -29.45
CA SER A 436 6.87 33.11 -29.22
C SER A 436 8.24 33.74 -29.54
N ALA A 437 9.33 32.98 -29.39
CA ALA A 437 10.67 33.40 -29.77
C ALA A 437 10.97 33.35 -31.29
N ARG A 438 10.19 32.58 -32.08
CA ARG A 438 10.32 32.54 -33.54
C ARG A 438 9.56 33.66 -34.25
N GLY A 439 8.68 34.36 -33.55
CA GLY A 439 7.91 35.49 -34.09
C GLY A 439 8.69 36.79 -34.23
N THR A 440 9.93 36.87 -33.71
CA THR A 440 10.81 38.02 -33.86
C THR A 440 11.39 38.08 -35.28
N PRO A 441 11.26 39.22 -36.00
CA PRO A 441 11.87 39.40 -37.32
C PRO A 441 13.39 39.14 -37.30
N GLU A 442 13.92 38.53 -38.36
CA GLU A 442 15.37 38.30 -38.51
C GLU A 442 16.14 39.62 -38.33
N GLY A 443 16.98 39.69 -37.28
CA GLY A 443 17.86 40.82 -36.98
C GLY A 443 17.54 41.58 -35.69
N GLU A 444 16.38 41.36 -35.06
CA GLU A 444 16.09 41.90 -33.72
C GLU A 444 16.51 40.91 -32.62
N ALA A 445 17.14 41.44 -31.56
CA ALA A 445 17.51 40.64 -30.39
C ALA A 445 16.25 40.09 -29.70
N LEU A 446 16.26 38.80 -29.39
CA LEU A 446 15.15 38.13 -28.73
C LEU A 446 14.82 38.79 -27.38
N ASP A 447 13.62 39.36 -27.22
CA ASP A 447 13.15 39.89 -25.92
C ASP A 447 12.71 38.75 -25.01
N LEU A 448 13.69 38.05 -24.43
CA LEU A 448 13.45 36.97 -23.49
C LEU A 448 12.64 37.41 -22.26
N ARG A 449 12.73 38.69 -21.85
CA ARG A 449 11.98 39.20 -20.69
C ARG A 449 10.49 39.32 -21.00
N GLY A 450 10.14 39.94 -22.13
CA GLY A 450 8.76 40.04 -22.59
C GLY A 450 8.12 38.66 -22.78
N LEU A 451 8.88 37.68 -23.28
CA LEU A 451 8.44 36.29 -23.41
C LEU A 451 8.12 35.63 -22.05
N LEU A 452 8.97 35.84 -21.05
CA LEU A 452 8.73 35.32 -19.71
C LEU A 452 7.49 35.97 -19.08
N ASP A 453 7.28 37.27 -19.25
CA ASP A 453 6.08 37.97 -18.75
C ASP A 453 4.80 37.46 -19.39
N ALA A 454 4.78 37.32 -20.72
CA ALA A 454 3.65 36.75 -21.44
C ALA A 454 3.34 35.33 -20.95
N SER A 455 4.39 34.53 -20.69
CA SER A 455 4.27 33.16 -20.20
C SER A 455 3.72 33.09 -18.77
N VAL A 456 4.08 34.02 -17.87
CA VAL A 456 3.49 34.12 -16.52
C VAL A 456 1.98 34.37 -16.63
N ILE A 457 1.55 35.30 -17.49
CA ILE A 457 0.13 35.64 -17.67
C ILE A 457 -0.64 34.44 -18.22
N ARG A 458 -0.11 33.81 -19.28
CA ARG A 458 -0.72 32.64 -19.92
C ARG A 458 -0.82 31.45 -18.95
N GLY A 459 0.30 31.08 -18.31
CA GLY A 459 0.35 29.98 -17.37
C GLY A 459 -0.56 30.17 -16.15
N THR A 460 -0.69 31.40 -15.65
CA THR A 460 -1.63 31.72 -14.55
C THR A 460 -3.08 31.44 -14.95
N ARG A 461 -3.45 31.71 -16.21
CA ARG A 461 -4.80 31.48 -16.74
C ARG A 461 -5.07 30.01 -17.05
N GLU A 462 -4.15 29.34 -17.75
CA GLU A 462 -4.32 27.94 -18.18
C GLU A 462 -4.25 26.96 -17.00
N LEU A 463 -3.40 27.21 -16.01
CA LEU A 463 -3.22 26.35 -14.84
C LEU A 463 -4.06 26.79 -13.63
N ALA A 464 -5.10 27.59 -13.83
CA ALA A 464 -5.92 28.12 -12.74
C ALA A 464 -6.55 27.04 -11.84
N ARG A 465 -6.82 25.84 -12.40
CA ARG A 465 -7.38 24.68 -11.68
C ARG A 465 -6.32 23.67 -11.23
N GLN A 466 -5.04 23.93 -11.47
CA GLN A 466 -3.93 23.01 -11.19
C GLN A 466 -2.88 23.71 -10.30
N PRO A 467 -3.14 23.84 -8.98
CA PRO A 467 -2.29 24.64 -8.09
C PRO A 467 -0.83 24.17 -8.07
N ARG A 468 -0.60 22.84 -8.03
CA ARG A 468 0.76 22.27 -8.05
C ARG A 468 1.53 22.60 -9.33
N ALA A 469 0.95 22.33 -10.50
CA ALA A 469 1.59 22.65 -11.78
C ALA A 469 1.89 24.15 -11.93
N ARG A 470 0.99 25.01 -11.43
CA ARG A 470 1.20 26.46 -11.40
C ARG A 470 2.34 26.87 -10.47
N ALA A 471 2.47 26.23 -9.30
CA ALA A 471 3.58 26.47 -8.37
C ALA A 471 4.93 26.03 -8.99
N GLU A 472 4.99 24.86 -9.64
CA GLU A 472 6.18 24.40 -10.35
C GLU A 472 6.57 25.39 -11.47
N LEU A 473 5.60 25.85 -12.27
CA LEU A 473 5.82 26.83 -13.33
C LEU A 473 6.43 28.14 -12.81
N PHE A 474 5.87 28.70 -11.72
CA PHE A 474 6.42 29.92 -11.12
C PHE A 474 7.87 29.71 -10.63
N GLY A 475 8.20 28.54 -10.10
CA GLY A 475 9.57 28.19 -9.72
C GLY A 475 10.53 28.20 -10.92
N VAL A 476 10.13 27.59 -12.03
CA VAL A 476 10.94 27.54 -13.27
C VAL A 476 11.16 28.95 -13.83
N ILE A 477 10.11 29.75 -13.95
CA ILE A 477 10.21 31.13 -14.46
C ILE A 477 11.05 31.99 -13.52
N ALA A 478 10.90 31.84 -12.21
CA ALA A 478 11.70 32.57 -11.24
C ALA A 478 13.19 32.23 -11.32
N ARG A 479 13.56 30.98 -11.56
CA ARG A 479 14.96 30.60 -11.80
C ARG A 479 15.52 31.25 -13.06
N MET A 480 14.76 31.27 -14.16
CA MET A 480 15.16 31.96 -15.38
C MET A 480 15.34 33.47 -15.15
N ARG A 481 14.39 34.12 -14.47
CA ARG A 481 14.50 35.52 -14.06
C ARG A 481 15.72 35.78 -13.19
N THR A 482 16.00 34.89 -12.24
CA THR A 482 17.19 34.96 -11.38
C THR A 482 18.47 34.89 -12.22
N SER A 483 18.56 33.97 -13.18
CA SER A 483 19.70 33.86 -14.08
C SER A 483 19.87 35.06 -15.02
N LEU A 484 18.80 35.82 -15.30
CA LEU A 484 18.86 37.08 -16.07
C LEU A 484 19.19 38.32 -15.22
N GLY A 485 19.25 38.15 -13.88
CA GLY A 485 19.47 39.23 -12.93
C GLY A 485 18.21 40.02 -12.54
N ASP A 486 17.02 39.52 -12.86
CA ASP A 486 15.73 40.16 -12.56
C ASP A 486 15.21 39.67 -11.18
N TYR A 487 15.95 40.01 -10.12
CA TYR A 487 15.75 39.42 -8.79
C TYR A 487 14.44 39.83 -8.11
N ASN A 488 13.95 41.05 -8.35
CA ASN A 488 12.70 41.53 -7.74
C ASN A 488 11.49 40.80 -8.33
N GLU A 489 11.49 40.61 -9.64
CA GLU A 489 10.49 39.86 -10.40
C GLU A 489 10.52 38.37 -10.01
N ALA A 490 11.72 37.80 -9.87
CA ALA A 490 11.91 36.45 -9.36
C ALA A 490 11.34 36.30 -7.94
N ARG A 491 11.60 37.26 -7.04
CA ARG A 491 11.05 37.26 -5.67
C ARG A 491 9.53 37.23 -5.69
N ALA A 492 8.90 38.10 -6.48
CA ALA A 492 7.46 38.19 -6.57
C ALA A 492 6.82 36.87 -7.06
N LEU A 493 7.46 36.18 -8.02
CA LEU A 493 7.00 34.87 -8.49
C LEU A 493 7.17 33.78 -7.43
N LEU A 494 8.29 33.76 -6.72
CA LEU A 494 8.55 32.78 -5.66
C LEU A 494 7.64 32.98 -4.43
N ASP A 495 7.26 34.21 -4.10
CA ASP A 495 6.29 34.47 -3.04
C ASP A 495 4.88 33.99 -3.44
N ARG A 496 4.50 34.12 -4.72
CA ARG A 496 3.28 33.50 -5.26
C ARG A 496 3.36 31.97 -5.26
N GLN A 497 4.52 31.40 -5.57
CA GLN A 497 4.73 29.96 -5.47
C GLN A 497 4.54 29.48 -4.02
N ALA A 498 5.18 30.15 -3.07
CA ALA A 498 5.11 29.79 -1.65
C ALA A 498 3.67 29.91 -1.10
N SER A 499 2.90 30.91 -1.52
CA SER A 499 1.49 31.04 -1.10
C SER A 499 0.60 29.93 -1.65
N ILE A 500 0.86 29.43 -2.86
CA ILE A 500 0.16 28.27 -3.42
C ILE A 500 0.53 26.99 -2.65
N ILE A 501 1.82 26.79 -2.37
CA ILE A 501 2.31 25.65 -1.59
C ILE A 501 1.70 25.64 -0.18
N ALA A 502 1.62 26.81 0.47
CA ALA A 502 1.06 26.93 1.81
C ALA A 502 -0.46 26.77 1.89
N SER A 503 -1.19 27.01 0.78
CA SER A 503 -2.66 26.89 0.72
C SER A 503 -3.16 25.55 0.18
N THR A 504 -2.26 24.65 -0.23
CA THR A 504 -2.59 23.32 -0.77
C THR A 504 -2.14 22.24 0.23
N ASP A 505 -3.09 21.60 0.92
CA ASP A 505 -2.80 20.52 1.88
C ASP A 505 -2.44 19.17 1.21
N ASP A 506 -1.61 18.37 1.92
CA ASP A 506 -1.14 16.97 1.73
C ASP A 506 -0.65 16.46 0.36
N ASP A 507 -0.82 17.21 -0.74
CA ASP A 507 -0.48 16.74 -2.11
C ASP A 507 0.75 17.45 -2.74
N ILE A 508 1.49 18.23 -1.95
CA ILE A 508 2.72 18.91 -2.40
C ILE A 508 3.95 18.07 -2.00
N PRO A 509 4.78 17.63 -2.97
CA PRO A 509 6.01 16.91 -2.67
C PRO A 509 6.96 17.71 -1.78
N GLU A 510 7.62 17.03 -0.84
CA GLU A 510 8.64 17.65 0.02
C GLU A 510 9.83 18.20 -0.78
N SER A 511 10.12 17.62 -1.96
CA SER A 511 11.11 18.16 -2.90
C SER A 511 10.78 19.58 -3.36
N LEU A 512 9.51 19.86 -3.70
CA LEU A 512 9.07 21.17 -4.14
C LEU A 512 9.07 22.19 -2.99
N ARG A 513 8.77 21.75 -1.76
CA ARG A 513 8.85 22.59 -0.54
C ARG A 513 10.30 23.03 -0.29
N LEU A 514 11.25 22.10 -0.30
CA LEU A 514 12.67 22.40 -0.13
C LEU A 514 13.20 23.31 -1.25
N GLU A 515 12.84 23.03 -2.49
CA GLU A 515 13.25 23.83 -3.65
C GLU A 515 12.73 25.27 -3.53
N SER A 516 11.45 25.46 -3.20
CA SER A 516 10.84 26.79 -3.07
C SER A 516 11.52 27.63 -1.99
N ILE A 517 11.79 27.06 -0.81
CA ILE A 517 12.50 27.75 0.29
C ILE A 517 13.92 28.13 -0.16
N THR A 518 14.62 27.21 -0.82
CA THR A 518 16.00 27.41 -1.29
C THR A 518 16.10 28.52 -2.32
N GLN A 519 15.22 28.53 -3.34
CA GLN A 519 15.23 29.57 -4.37
C GLN A 519 14.86 30.95 -3.80
N ARG A 520 13.92 31.02 -2.84
CA ARG A 520 13.59 32.28 -2.15
C ARG A 520 14.77 32.80 -1.33
N GLY A 521 15.44 31.92 -0.59
CA GLY A 521 16.66 32.29 0.14
C GLY A 521 17.74 32.84 -0.78
N LYS A 522 18.01 32.16 -1.91
CA LYS A 522 18.95 32.62 -2.93
C LYS A 522 18.64 34.03 -3.44
N VAL A 523 17.37 34.30 -3.78
CA VAL A 523 16.96 35.63 -4.28
C VAL A 523 17.08 36.70 -3.19
N LEU A 524 16.70 36.42 -1.94
CA LEU A 524 16.89 37.36 -0.82
C LEU A 524 18.36 37.71 -0.60
N ARG A 525 19.25 36.72 -0.71
CA ARG A 525 20.70 36.94 -0.63
C ARG A 525 21.20 37.83 -1.77
N LEU A 526 20.75 37.57 -3.00
CA LEU A 526 21.12 38.38 -4.19
C LEU A 526 20.57 39.82 -4.12
N LEU A 527 19.48 40.04 -3.40
CA LEU A 527 18.95 41.36 -3.05
C LEU A 527 19.63 42.00 -1.82
N ALA A 528 20.73 41.42 -1.34
CA ALA A 528 21.48 41.89 -0.17
C ALA A 528 20.66 41.92 1.14
N GLN A 529 19.74 40.96 1.32
CA GLN A 529 18.93 40.79 2.53
C GLN A 529 19.30 39.48 3.28
N PRO A 530 20.54 39.34 3.78
CA PRO A 530 21.04 38.06 4.32
C PRO A 530 20.35 37.62 5.61
N ARG A 531 19.91 38.58 6.46
CA ARG A 531 19.16 38.29 7.69
C ARG A 531 17.80 37.67 7.39
N GLU A 532 17.07 38.25 6.45
CA GLU A 532 15.78 37.72 6.00
C GLU A 532 15.95 36.36 5.31
N CYS A 533 17.02 36.19 4.51
CA CYS A 533 17.33 34.89 3.93
C CYS A 533 17.52 33.81 5.02
N ALA A 534 18.40 34.06 5.99
CA ALA A 534 18.68 33.09 7.03
C ALA A 534 17.42 32.77 7.85
N ALA A 535 16.64 33.78 8.24
CA ALA A 535 15.39 33.61 8.97
C ALA A 535 14.34 32.82 8.18
N LEU A 536 14.22 33.06 6.86
CA LEU A 536 13.29 32.35 6.00
C LEU A 536 13.66 30.87 5.85
N MET A 537 14.95 30.59 5.65
CA MET A 537 15.41 29.23 5.38
C MET A 537 15.50 28.39 6.66
N GLN A 538 15.71 29.01 7.83
CA GLN A 538 15.95 28.30 9.10
C GLN A 538 14.90 27.22 9.44
N PRO A 539 13.58 27.42 9.27
CA PRO A 539 12.57 26.40 9.55
C PRO A 539 12.66 25.17 8.62
N GLY A 540 13.20 25.33 7.40
CA GLY A 540 13.38 24.25 6.43
C GLY A 540 14.50 23.27 6.79
N LEU A 541 15.33 23.58 7.79
CA LEU A 541 16.50 22.78 8.15
C LEU A 541 16.11 21.37 8.63
N ASP A 542 15.03 21.24 9.39
CA ASP A 542 14.56 19.94 9.87
C ASP A 542 13.99 19.09 8.73
N LEU A 543 13.34 19.72 7.75
CA LEU A 543 12.87 19.05 6.55
C LEU A 543 14.06 18.52 5.72
N ALA A 544 15.06 19.37 5.48
CA ALA A 544 16.28 18.98 4.75
C ALA A 544 17.01 17.82 5.45
N ARG A 545 17.05 17.80 6.79
CA ARG A 545 17.65 16.71 7.57
C ARG A 545 16.89 15.39 7.48
N ARG A 546 15.56 15.43 7.50
CA ARG A 546 14.74 14.21 7.40
C ARG A 546 14.80 13.62 6.00
N GLU A 547 14.74 14.45 4.98
CA GLU A 547 14.61 14.00 3.59
C GLU A 547 15.95 13.83 2.85
N GLN A 548 17.10 14.19 3.44
CA GLN A 548 18.40 14.14 2.74
C GLN A 548 18.76 12.77 2.15
N ALA A 549 18.26 11.66 2.71
CA ALA A 549 18.51 10.32 2.19
C ALA A 549 17.71 10.04 0.90
N GLN A 550 16.50 10.59 0.79
CA GLN A 550 15.63 10.44 -0.38
C GLN A 550 15.84 11.55 -1.42
N LEU A 551 16.22 12.74 -0.96
CA LEU A 551 16.38 13.98 -1.74
C LEU A 551 17.77 14.62 -1.53
N PRO A 552 18.88 13.91 -1.80
CA PRO A 552 20.23 14.40 -1.51
C PRO A 552 20.60 15.66 -2.31
N ASN A 553 20.13 15.78 -3.55
CA ASN A 553 20.33 16.98 -4.38
C ASN A 553 19.72 18.22 -3.74
N GLN A 554 18.41 18.18 -3.45
CA GLN A 554 17.67 19.30 -2.88
C GLN A 554 18.19 19.65 -1.48
N ALA A 555 18.53 18.65 -0.67
CA ALA A 555 19.12 18.89 0.65
C ALA A 555 20.49 19.56 0.56
N SER A 556 21.36 19.13 -0.37
CA SER A 556 22.68 19.77 -0.56
C SER A 556 22.55 21.23 -0.99
N GLU A 557 21.69 21.54 -1.97
CA GLU A 557 21.44 22.91 -2.41
C GLU A 557 20.89 23.79 -1.27
N PHE A 558 19.96 23.25 -0.48
CA PHE A 558 19.42 23.93 0.68
C PHE A 558 20.51 24.28 1.71
N TYR A 559 21.38 23.32 2.04
CA TYR A 559 22.48 23.57 2.98
C TYR A 559 23.46 24.61 2.43
N SER A 560 23.80 24.56 1.14
CA SER A 560 24.66 25.55 0.49
C SER A 560 24.07 26.96 0.58
N GLU A 561 22.82 27.17 0.17
CA GLU A 561 22.23 28.52 0.21
C GLU A 561 22.03 29.04 1.64
N LEU A 562 21.61 28.20 2.60
CA LEU A 562 21.54 28.62 4.01
C LEU A 562 22.93 28.97 4.54
N GLY A 563 23.96 28.23 4.14
CA GLY A 563 25.36 28.52 4.45
C GLY A 563 25.79 29.89 3.94
N ARG A 564 25.49 30.21 2.67
CA ARG A 564 25.78 31.53 2.06
C ARG A 564 25.05 32.67 2.77
N CYS A 565 23.80 32.43 3.20
CA CYS A 565 23.05 33.44 3.95
C CYS A 565 23.61 33.69 5.33
N ARG A 566 24.07 32.65 6.03
CA ARG A 566 24.78 32.77 7.31
C ARG A 566 26.14 33.44 7.16
N GLN A 567 26.91 33.10 6.13
CA GLN A 567 28.16 33.76 5.80
C GLN A 567 27.96 35.27 5.61
N ALA A 568 26.97 35.67 4.81
CA ALA A 568 26.64 37.07 4.59
C ALA A 568 26.12 37.79 5.85
N ASN A 569 25.66 37.06 6.88
CA ASN A 569 25.33 37.60 8.21
C ASN A 569 26.53 37.61 9.18
N GLY A 570 27.72 37.17 8.75
CA GLY A 570 28.93 37.07 9.58
C GLY A 570 29.05 35.80 10.43
N GLU A 571 28.11 34.85 10.31
CA GLU A 571 28.08 33.60 11.09
C GLU A 571 28.99 32.52 10.49
N ARG A 572 30.32 32.76 10.49
CA ARG A 572 31.31 31.93 9.78
C ARG A 572 31.29 30.45 10.18
N GLN A 573 31.20 30.13 11.47
CA GLN A 573 31.22 28.74 11.93
C GLN A 573 29.96 27.96 11.51
N GLY A 574 28.79 28.61 11.59
CA GLY A 574 27.53 28.03 11.16
C GLY A 574 27.51 27.79 9.65
N ALA A 575 28.01 28.74 8.87
CA ALA A 575 28.14 28.60 7.42
C ALA A 575 29.06 27.43 7.04
N ARG A 576 30.22 27.32 7.69
CA ARG A 576 31.18 26.23 7.45
C ARG A 576 30.57 24.84 7.64
N GLN A 577 29.84 24.62 8.73
CA GLN A 577 29.19 23.33 9.00
C GLN A 577 28.17 22.96 7.91
N LEU A 578 27.44 23.94 7.38
CA LEU A 578 26.46 23.72 6.32
C LEU A 578 27.15 23.41 4.98
N PHE A 579 28.23 24.13 4.63
CA PHE A 579 29.01 23.84 3.44
C PHE A 579 29.69 22.48 3.48
N GLU A 580 30.30 22.11 4.61
CA GLU A 580 30.92 20.79 4.78
C GLU A 580 29.88 19.66 4.68
N ARG A 581 28.67 19.86 5.22
CA ARG A 581 27.58 18.89 5.11
C ARG A 581 27.06 18.77 3.67
N SER A 582 26.90 19.89 2.98
CA SER A 582 26.51 19.90 1.56
C SER A 582 27.55 19.19 0.68
N LEU A 583 28.83 19.50 0.89
CA LEU A 583 29.94 18.88 0.19
C LEU A 583 30.01 17.36 0.42
N ALA A 584 29.77 16.91 1.66
CA ALA A 584 29.72 15.48 1.99
C ALA A 584 28.61 14.77 1.20
N LEU A 585 27.39 15.33 1.19
CA LEU A 585 26.27 14.76 0.42
C LEU A 585 26.60 14.71 -1.08
N ARG A 586 27.15 15.79 -1.63
CA ARG A 586 27.52 15.88 -3.06
C ARG A 586 28.59 14.86 -3.47
N ARG A 587 29.53 14.53 -2.58
CA ARG A 587 30.57 13.50 -2.83
C ARG A 587 30.06 12.07 -2.78
N GLU A 588 28.99 11.80 -2.04
CA GLU A 588 28.36 10.47 -2.00
C GLU A 588 27.55 10.18 -3.27
N MET A 589 27.23 11.21 -4.06
CA MET A 589 26.45 11.09 -5.29
C MET A 589 27.34 10.72 -6.48
N LEU A 590 27.04 9.60 -7.15
CA LEU A 590 27.82 9.06 -8.27
C LEU A 590 27.55 9.76 -9.62
N GLU A 591 26.43 10.48 -9.77
CA GLU A 591 26.03 11.13 -11.03
C GLU A 591 25.76 12.64 -10.83
N ASN A 592 26.29 13.47 -11.75
CA ASN A 592 25.96 14.89 -11.95
C ASN A 592 26.21 15.88 -10.78
N SER A 593 27.04 15.52 -9.79
CA SER A 593 27.34 16.44 -8.66
C SER A 593 28.61 17.30 -8.84
N ASP A 594 29.30 17.22 -9.98
CA ASP A 594 30.61 17.88 -10.15
C ASP A 594 30.55 19.41 -10.06
N VAL A 595 29.55 20.04 -10.68
CA VAL A 595 29.32 21.50 -10.58
C VAL A 595 29.04 21.88 -9.13
N GLY A 596 28.23 21.09 -8.44
CA GLY A 596 27.89 21.34 -7.05
C GLY A 596 29.09 21.21 -6.11
N GLU A 597 29.98 20.25 -6.35
CA GLU A 597 31.21 20.12 -5.57
C GLU A 597 32.07 21.39 -5.72
N VAL A 598 32.22 21.89 -6.95
CA VAL A 598 32.96 23.14 -7.23
C VAL A 598 32.36 24.31 -6.45
N GLU A 599 31.04 24.48 -6.47
CA GLU A 599 30.36 25.54 -5.73
C GLU A 599 30.68 25.49 -4.23
N ASN A 600 30.65 24.31 -3.60
CA ASN A 600 30.95 24.20 -2.16
C ASN A 600 32.42 24.41 -1.84
N LEU A 601 33.34 24.04 -2.75
CA LEU A 601 34.76 24.38 -2.61
C LEU A 601 34.98 25.90 -2.66
N MET A 602 34.27 26.60 -3.56
CA MET A 602 34.28 28.06 -3.63
C MET A 602 33.72 28.69 -2.35
N ASP A 603 32.59 28.17 -1.84
CA ASP A 603 31.95 28.65 -0.62
C ASP A 603 32.91 28.53 0.60
N LEU A 604 33.62 27.42 0.73
CA LEU A 604 34.63 27.21 1.77
C LEU A 604 35.85 28.13 1.61
N ALA A 605 36.32 28.33 0.37
CA ALA A 605 37.42 29.24 0.06
C ALA A 605 37.05 30.71 0.34
N SER A 606 35.81 31.09 0.04
CA SER A 606 35.27 32.42 0.36
C SER A 606 35.21 32.66 1.87
N LEU A 607 34.83 31.66 2.68
CA LEU A 607 34.89 31.79 4.15
C LEU A 607 36.32 32.00 4.67
N GLN A 608 37.32 31.38 4.03
CA GLN A 608 38.73 31.60 4.38
C GLN A 608 39.17 33.02 4.02
N ALA A 609 38.73 33.54 2.87
CA ALA A 609 38.98 34.91 2.47
C ALA A 609 38.37 35.90 3.49
N ASP A 610 37.11 35.69 3.89
CA ASP A 610 36.43 36.50 4.90
C ASP A 610 37.12 36.46 6.27
N ALA A 611 37.86 35.39 6.56
CA ALA A 611 38.66 35.23 7.78
C ALA A 611 40.06 35.88 7.69
N GLY A 612 40.39 36.53 6.57
CA GLY A 612 41.72 37.13 6.32
C GLY A 612 42.80 36.10 5.97
N GLN A 613 42.42 34.86 5.67
CA GLN A 613 43.35 33.77 5.35
C GLN A 613 43.61 33.69 3.85
N SER A 614 44.04 34.79 3.23
CA SER A 614 44.09 34.96 1.76
C SER A 614 44.89 33.86 1.05
N ARG A 615 45.96 33.34 1.65
CA ARG A 615 46.74 32.22 1.07
C ARG A 615 45.97 30.90 1.04
N GLN A 616 45.19 30.59 2.08
CA GLN A 616 44.38 29.36 2.11
C GLN A 616 43.20 29.48 1.15
N ALA A 617 42.55 30.64 1.14
CA ALA A 617 41.48 30.96 0.20
C ALA A 617 41.96 30.81 -1.26
N LEU A 618 43.16 31.32 -1.58
CA LEU A 618 43.76 31.19 -2.91
C LEU A 618 43.90 29.72 -3.32
N GLN A 619 44.42 28.87 -2.42
CA GLN A 619 44.53 27.43 -2.67
C GLN A 619 43.16 26.76 -2.88
N GLY A 620 42.16 27.15 -2.11
CA GLY A 620 40.79 26.65 -2.22
C GLY A 620 40.15 27.00 -3.57
N PHE A 621 40.26 28.25 -4.02
CA PHE A 621 39.76 28.66 -5.33
C PHE A 621 40.53 28.01 -6.48
N GLU A 622 41.84 27.81 -6.36
CA GLU A 622 42.62 27.07 -7.36
C GLU A 622 42.23 25.58 -7.42
N GLN A 623 41.85 24.98 -6.29
CA GLN A 623 41.29 23.64 -6.24
C GLN A 623 39.92 23.57 -6.93
N ALA A 624 39.03 24.53 -6.64
CA ALA A 624 37.72 24.64 -7.30
C ALA A 624 37.88 24.79 -8.82
N ARG A 625 38.83 25.62 -9.27
CA ARG A 625 39.17 25.77 -10.70
C ARG A 625 39.58 24.42 -11.30
N ARG A 626 40.59 23.74 -10.74
CA ARG A 626 41.05 22.45 -11.27
C ARG A 626 39.92 21.43 -11.37
N ARG A 627 39.05 21.38 -10.36
CA ARG A 627 37.91 20.46 -10.35
C ARG A 627 36.93 20.79 -11.48
N LEU A 628 36.57 22.06 -11.66
CA LEU A 628 35.67 22.52 -12.73
C LEU A 628 36.22 22.19 -14.12
N GLN A 629 37.51 22.42 -14.34
CA GLN A 629 38.17 22.14 -15.62
C GLN A 629 38.18 20.65 -15.96
N GLN A 630 38.38 19.79 -14.96
CA GLN A 630 38.38 18.33 -15.14
C GLN A 630 36.98 17.78 -15.47
N SER A 631 35.93 18.37 -14.91
CA SER A 631 34.57 17.83 -15.00
C SER A 631 33.71 18.40 -16.12
N VAL A 632 33.75 19.72 -16.31
CA VAL A 632 32.78 20.44 -17.16
C VAL A 632 33.49 21.26 -18.25
N GLY A 633 34.74 21.65 -18.02
CA GLY A 633 35.58 22.40 -18.94
C GLY A 633 35.67 23.89 -18.60
N ASP A 634 36.52 24.61 -19.36
CA ASP A 634 36.99 25.96 -19.01
C ASP A 634 35.96 27.09 -19.21
N ARG A 635 34.87 26.84 -19.95
CA ARG A 635 33.89 27.88 -20.34
C ARG A 635 32.60 27.87 -19.50
N HIS A 636 32.61 27.23 -18.34
CA HIS A 636 31.43 27.21 -17.48
C HIS A 636 31.23 28.57 -16.76
N PRO A 637 29.99 29.06 -16.55
CA PRO A 637 29.73 30.35 -15.88
C PRO A 637 30.43 30.53 -14.52
N LEU A 638 30.63 29.44 -13.75
CA LEU A 638 31.34 29.49 -12.46
C LEU A 638 32.79 29.92 -12.58
N GLN A 639 33.43 29.71 -13.75
CA GLN A 639 34.80 30.15 -13.98
C GLN A 639 34.93 31.68 -13.84
N VAL A 640 33.89 32.44 -14.19
CA VAL A 640 33.85 33.90 -13.99
C VAL A 640 34.02 34.25 -12.52
N GLU A 641 33.26 33.59 -11.63
CA GLU A 641 33.32 33.85 -10.19
C GLU A 641 34.65 33.38 -9.57
N ILE A 642 35.16 32.22 -10.01
CA ILE A 642 36.46 31.71 -9.55
C ILE A 642 37.57 32.68 -9.94
N SER A 643 37.68 33.06 -11.21
CA SER A 643 38.73 33.96 -11.69
C SER A 643 38.61 35.36 -11.07
N ARG A 644 37.40 35.85 -10.82
CA ARG A 644 37.16 37.12 -10.13
C ARG A 644 37.70 37.11 -8.69
N ASN A 645 37.44 36.04 -7.94
CA ASN A 645 37.92 35.90 -6.57
C ASN A 645 39.44 35.63 -6.51
N LEU A 646 39.99 34.86 -7.45
CA LEU A 646 41.44 34.69 -7.59
C LEU A 646 42.12 36.04 -7.86
N ALA A 647 41.55 36.85 -8.75
CA ALA A 647 42.05 38.19 -9.04
C ALA A 647 42.09 39.08 -7.79
N ALA A 648 41.00 39.11 -7.01
CA ALA A 648 40.93 39.87 -5.76
C ALA A 648 41.98 39.37 -4.73
N LEU A 649 42.08 38.06 -4.51
CA LEU A 649 43.03 37.49 -3.55
C LEU A 649 44.49 37.74 -3.94
N ARG A 650 44.82 37.65 -5.24
CA ARG A 650 46.16 37.94 -5.74
C ARG A 650 46.48 39.43 -5.65
N HIS A 651 45.48 40.28 -5.86
CA HIS A 651 45.60 41.72 -5.63
C HIS A 651 45.96 42.03 -4.17
N ASP A 652 45.22 41.45 -3.21
CA ASP A 652 45.48 41.62 -1.77
C ASP A 652 46.86 41.11 -1.34
N LEU A 653 47.42 40.14 -2.07
CA LEU A 653 48.77 39.60 -1.85
C LEU A 653 49.88 40.40 -2.57
N GLY A 654 49.54 41.48 -3.28
CA GLY A 654 50.47 42.32 -4.05
C GLY A 654 50.90 41.73 -5.39
N GLN A 655 50.26 40.65 -5.87
CA GLN A 655 50.56 39.99 -7.14
C GLN A 655 49.77 40.64 -8.29
N LEU A 656 50.03 41.93 -8.53
CA LEU A 656 49.21 42.80 -9.39
C LEU A 656 49.05 42.29 -10.84
N ASN A 657 50.14 41.78 -11.44
CA ASN A 657 50.11 41.26 -12.81
C ASN A 657 49.24 40.01 -12.95
N ASP A 658 49.32 39.08 -11.97
CA ASP A 658 48.51 37.87 -11.99
C ASP A 658 47.04 38.19 -11.70
N ALA A 659 46.77 39.17 -10.82
CA ALA A 659 45.44 39.66 -10.54
C ALA A 659 44.76 40.25 -11.78
N GLU A 660 45.49 41.09 -12.54
CA GLU A 660 44.97 41.67 -13.77
C GLU A 660 44.71 40.60 -14.84
N ARG A 661 45.60 39.59 -14.97
CA ARG A 661 45.41 38.47 -15.89
C ARG A 661 44.12 37.70 -15.58
N ASP A 662 43.91 37.33 -14.31
CA ASP A 662 42.72 36.59 -13.90
C ASP A 662 41.43 37.41 -14.09
N ALA A 663 41.48 38.73 -13.85
CA ALA A 663 40.33 39.63 -14.07
C ALA A 663 39.99 39.79 -15.57
N LYS A 664 41.01 39.87 -16.45
CA LYS A 664 40.83 39.88 -17.91
C LYS A 664 40.25 38.55 -18.41
N GLU A 665 40.72 37.43 -17.89
CA GLU A 665 40.15 36.10 -18.17
C GLU A 665 38.67 36.04 -17.75
N ALA A 666 38.34 36.50 -16.53
CA ALA A 666 36.97 36.57 -16.05
C ALA A 666 36.07 37.41 -16.96
N LEU A 667 36.57 38.55 -17.47
CA LEU A 667 35.80 39.41 -18.37
C LEU A 667 35.55 38.75 -19.73
N ALA A 668 36.57 38.10 -20.30
CA ALA A 668 36.44 37.40 -21.58
C ALA A 668 35.38 36.30 -21.50
N ILE A 669 35.41 35.49 -20.43
CA ILE A 669 34.42 34.42 -20.21
C ILE A 669 33.03 35.01 -19.95
N ALA A 670 32.93 36.05 -19.12
CA ALA A 670 31.63 36.68 -18.83
C ALA A 670 30.99 37.29 -20.08
N LEU A 671 31.76 37.90 -20.98
CA LEU A 671 31.26 38.42 -22.25
C LEU A 671 30.77 37.31 -23.17
N GLU A 672 31.48 36.19 -23.23
CA GLU A 672 31.11 35.04 -24.06
C GLU A 672 29.87 34.32 -23.53
N VAL A 673 29.83 34.04 -22.22
CA VAL A 673 28.82 33.16 -21.61
C VAL A 673 27.57 33.91 -21.19
N ASN A 674 27.71 35.12 -20.62
CA ASN A 674 26.60 35.88 -20.07
C ASN A 674 26.19 37.08 -20.94
N GLY A 675 27.07 37.53 -21.84
CA GLY A 675 26.89 38.73 -22.63
C GLY A 675 27.25 40.03 -21.88
N GLY A 676 27.33 41.13 -22.63
CA GLY A 676 27.78 42.43 -22.12
C GLY A 676 26.87 43.09 -21.07
N GLN A 677 25.58 42.75 -21.07
CA GLN A 677 24.57 43.40 -20.21
C GLN A 677 24.31 42.69 -18.87
N HIS A 678 24.97 41.55 -18.63
CA HIS A 678 24.73 40.73 -17.46
C HIS A 678 25.41 41.29 -16.20
N PRO A 679 24.79 41.20 -15.00
CA PRO A 679 25.37 41.70 -13.75
C PRO A 679 26.78 41.19 -13.43
N ALA A 680 27.06 39.91 -13.73
CA ALA A 680 28.40 39.34 -13.53
C ALA A 680 29.46 40.05 -14.40
N THR A 681 29.16 40.30 -15.67
CA THR A 681 30.05 41.03 -16.59
C THR A 681 30.32 42.45 -16.09
N MET A 682 29.25 43.12 -15.64
CA MET A 682 29.34 44.47 -15.07
C MET A 682 30.20 44.53 -13.80
N ALA A 683 30.08 43.52 -12.93
CA ALA A 683 30.90 43.41 -11.73
C ALA A 683 32.39 43.22 -12.05
N VAL A 684 32.71 42.40 -13.06
CA VAL A 684 34.11 42.21 -13.49
C VAL A 684 34.68 43.49 -14.11
N ARG A 685 33.92 44.20 -14.95
CA ARG A 685 34.36 45.51 -15.50
C ARG A 685 34.65 46.53 -14.40
N ARG A 686 33.80 46.60 -13.38
CA ARG A 686 34.00 47.49 -12.23
C ARG A 686 35.29 47.14 -11.47
N GLN A 687 35.57 45.87 -11.28
CA GLN A 687 36.80 45.42 -10.63
C GLN A 687 38.06 45.73 -11.46
N LEU A 688 38.01 45.49 -12.78
CA LEU A 688 39.10 45.87 -13.68
C LEU A 688 39.36 47.38 -13.65
N ALA A 689 38.30 48.19 -13.72
CA ALA A 689 38.42 49.64 -13.61
C ALA A 689 39.09 50.06 -12.29
N ALA A 690 38.72 49.45 -11.16
CA ALA A 690 39.35 49.72 -9.87
C ALA A 690 40.85 49.39 -9.89
N PHE A 691 41.23 48.22 -10.39
CA PHE A 691 42.65 47.83 -10.52
C PHE A 691 43.43 48.78 -11.44
N HIS A 692 42.83 49.23 -12.55
CA HIS A 692 43.47 50.18 -13.44
C HIS A 692 43.61 51.58 -12.83
N ILE A 693 42.65 52.04 -12.02
CA ILE A 693 42.77 53.30 -11.26
C ILE A 693 43.96 53.22 -10.30
N GLU A 694 44.05 52.15 -9.51
CA GLU A 694 45.13 51.92 -8.55
C GLU A 694 46.51 51.81 -9.24
N GLN A 695 46.55 51.27 -10.46
CA GLN A 695 47.78 51.22 -11.25
C GLN A 695 48.10 52.53 -11.99
N GLY A 696 47.25 53.56 -11.92
CA GLY A 696 47.42 54.81 -12.68
C GLY A 696 47.21 54.67 -14.19
N GLN A 697 46.54 53.60 -14.62
CA GLN A 697 46.17 53.30 -16.00
C GLN A 697 44.78 53.87 -16.31
N TYR A 698 44.64 55.17 -16.13
CA TYR A 698 43.37 55.90 -16.20
C TYR A 698 42.66 55.79 -17.56
N VAL A 699 43.40 55.61 -18.66
CA VAL A 699 42.81 55.40 -19.99
C VAL A 699 42.04 54.07 -20.04
N GLN A 700 42.62 52.99 -19.51
CA GLN A 700 41.97 51.68 -19.47
C GLN A 700 40.79 51.67 -18.51
N ALA A 701 40.95 52.27 -17.32
CA ALA A 701 39.86 52.43 -16.37
C ALA A 701 38.67 53.18 -16.98
N GLN A 702 38.93 54.25 -17.74
CA GLN A 702 37.88 55.01 -18.41
C GLN A 702 37.12 54.17 -19.45
N ILE A 703 37.83 53.36 -20.24
CA ILE A 703 37.21 52.47 -21.23
C ILE A 703 36.23 51.52 -20.53
N GLU A 704 36.65 50.88 -19.44
CA GLU A 704 35.80 49.94 -18.70
C GLU A 704 34.56 50.60 -18.08
N LEU A 705 34.71 51.79 -17.51
CA LEU A 705 33.60 52.55 -16.91
C LEU A 705 32.65 53.13 -17.97
N GLU A 706 33.15 53.57 -19.12
CA GLU A 706 32.30 54.02 -20.24
C GLU A 706 31.49 52.86 -20.82
N GLN A 707 32.10 51.68 -20.98
CA GLN A 707 31.38 50.46 -21.37
C GLN A 707 30.29 50.10 -20.36
N LEU A 708 30.59 50.19 -19.07
CA LEU A 708 29.61 49.97 -18.01
C LEU A 708 28.46 50.99 -18.06
N ARG A 709 28.77 52.27 -18.33
CA ARG A 709 27.76 53.34 -18.48
C ARG A 709 26.83 53.09 -19.65
N ASN A 710 27.39 52.72 -20.81
CA ASN A 710 26.62 52.44 -22.03
C ASN A 710 25.61 51.29 -21.83
N VAL A 711 25.91 50.35 -20.93
CA VAL A 711 25.02 49.25 -20.56
C VAL A 711 23.99 49.68 -19.51
N LEU A 712 24.43 50.39 -18.46
CA LEU A 712 23.56 50.73 -17.32
C LEU A 712 22.56 51.84 -17.63
N THR A 713 22.95 52.86 -18.40
CA THR A 713 22.10 54.04 -18.66
C THR A 713 20.77 53.67 -19.33
N PRO A 714 20.73 52.86 -20.41
CA PRO A 714 19.46 52.44 -21.01
C PRO A 714 18.64 51.51 -20.09
N ARG A 715 19.31 50.70 -19.26
CA ARG A 715 18.66 49.69 -18.41
C ARG A 715 17.99 50.28 -17.19
N LEU A 716 18.67 51.20 -16.51
CA LEU A 716 18.23 51.75 -15.22
C LEU A 716 17.58 53.13 -15.37
N GLY A 717 17.77 53.77 -16.52
CA GLY A 717 17.46 55.18 -16.74
C GLY A 717 18.63 56.08 -16.31
N ALA A 718 18.75 57.24 -16.98
CA ALA A 718 19.86 58.17 -16.79
C ALA A 718 19.98 58.74 -15.36
N ASP A 719 18.87 58.72 -14.60
CA ASP A 719 18.83 59.27 -13.24
C ASP A 719 19.02 58.22 -12.15
N HIS A 720 19.36 56.96 -12.46
CA HIS A 720 19.43 55.90 -11.44
C HIS A 720 20.59 56.11 -10.46
N SER A 721 20.37 55.83 -9.17
CA SER A 721 21.35 56.07 -8.09
C SER A 721 22.71 55.39 -8.32
N ASP A 722 22.72 54.20 -8.92
CA ASP A 722 23.96 53.45 -9.23
C ASP A 722 24.84 54.10 -10.30
N LEU A 723 24.31 55.03 -11.10
CA LEU A 723 25.11 55.81 -12.04
C LEU A 723 25.91 56.91 -11.34
N ALA A 724 25.50 57.37 -10.15
CA ALA A 724 26.20 58.43 -9.42
C ALA A 724 27.66 58.08 -9.10
N GLY A 725 27.91 56.85 -8.62
CA GLY A 725 29.27 56.38 -8.33
C GLY A 725 30.12 56.22 -9.60
N LEU A 726 29.48 55.85 -10.72
CA LEU A 726 30.14 55.72 -12.01
C LEU A 726 30.58 57.09 -12.56
N HIS A 727 29.68 58.07 -12.52
CA HIS A 727 29.98 59.46 -12.86
C HIS A 727 31.07 60.05 -11.95
N SER A 728 31.04 59.76 -10.65
CA SER A 728 32.10 60.20 -9.72
C SER A 728 33.47 59.63 -10.09
N SER A 729 33.53 58.34 -10.42
CA SER A 729 34.78 57.68 -10.82
C SER A 729 35.31 58.22 -12.15
N LEU A 730 34.44 58.42 -13.14
CA LEU A 730 34.78 59.03 -14.43
C LEU A 730 35.26 60.48 -14.27
N GLY A 731 34.64 61.24 -13.36
CA GLY A 731 35.05 62.61 -13.04
C GLY A 731 36.44 62.68 -12.41
N LEU A 732 36.72 61.82 -11.43
CA LEU A 732 38.06 61.71 -10.82
C LEU A 732 39.11 61.26 -11.83
N ILE A 733 38.81 60.29 -12.70
CA ILE A 733 39.71 59.88 -13.79
C ILE A 733 39.99 61.02 -14.77
N ALA A 734 38.95 61.77 -15.18
CA ALA A 734 39.12 62.92 -16.06
C ALA A 734 40.01 63.98 -15.40
N TRP A 735 39.82 64.22 -14.10
CA TRP A 735 40.67 65.12 -13.33
C TRP A 735 42.12 64.63 -13.26
N GLU A 736 42.37 63.37 -12.92
CA GLU A 736 43.72 62.79 -12.91
C GLU A 736 44.43 62.91 -14.26
N ARG A 737 43.69 62.81 -15.37
CA ARG A 737 44.19 63.02 -16.73
C ARG A 737 44.33 64.49 -17.15
N GLY A 738 43.84 65.43 -16.35
CA GLY A 738 43.94 66.88 -16.58
C GLY A 738 42.77 67.50 -17.35
N ASP A 739 41.70 66.74 -17.62
CA ASP A 739 40.48 67.25 -18.27
C ASP A 739 39.50 67.77 -17.22
N VAL A 740 39.73 69.01 -16.79
CA VAL A 740 38.98 69.68 -15.71
C VAL A 740 37.51 69.88 -16.08
N ASP A 741 37.21 70.28 -17.31
CA ASP A 741 35.84 70.59 -17.72
C ASP A 741 34.99 69.31 -17.72
N ARG A 742 35.53 68.21 -18.24
CA ARG A 742 34.87 66.91 -18.15
C ARG A 742 34.74 66.44 -16.71
N ALA A 743 35.77 66.61 -15.88
CA ALA A 743 35.73 66.22 -14.47
C ALA A 743 34.57 66.89 -13.72
N LEU A 744 34.44 68.21 -13.84
CA LEU A 744 33.37 68.97 -13.18
C LEU A 744 31.98 68.61 -13.72
N SER A 745 31.85 68.39 -15.04
CA SER A 745 30.60 67.98 -15.65
C SER A 745 30.13 66.61 -15.14
N GLU A 746 31.01 65.61 -15.13
CA GLU A 746 30.69 64.25 -14.62
C GLU A 746 30.33 64.30 -13.12
N LEU A 747 31.06 65.09 -12.31
CA LEU A 747 30.77 65.24 -10.88
C LEU A 747 29.44 65.97 -10.63
N GLU A 748 29.06 66.94 -11.47
CA GLU A 748 27.76 67.61 -11.39
C GLU A 748 26.60 66.64 -11.66
N TYR A 749 26.75 65.72 -12.63
CA TYR A 749 25.79 64.63 -12.83
C TYR A 749 25.68 63.73 -11.60
N ALA A 750 26.81 63.34 -11.00
CA ALA A 750 26.82 62.52 -9.79
C ALA A 750 26.09 63.19 -8.60
N VAL A 751 26.32 64.49 -8.39
CA VAL A 751 25.64 65.29 -7.36
C VAL A 751 24.14 65.39 -7.64
N THR A 752 23.76 65.67 -8.89
CA THR A 752 22.36 65.79 -9.30
C THR A 752 21.58 64.50 -9.04
N ILE A 753 22.14 63.36 -9.45
CA ILE A 753 21.54 62.04 -9.22
C ILE A 753 21.43 61.76 -7.71
N SER A 754 22.49 62.00 -6.95
CA SER A 754 22.51 61.72 -5.50
C SER A 754 21.50 62.57 -4.73
N ARG A 755 21.34 63.85 -5.10
CA ARG A 755 20.31 64.75 -4.53
C ARG A 755 18.90 64.24 -4.81
N LYS A 756 18.64 63.78 -6.04
CA LYS A 756 17.32 63.28 -6.46
C LYS A 756 16.88 62.04 -5.67
N HIS A 757 17.82 61.15 -5.34
CA HIS A 757 17.54 59.92 -4.59
C HIS A 757 17.65 60.06 -3.07
N LEU A 758 17.96 61.26 -2.56
CA LEU A 758 18.12 61.53 -1.13
C LEU A 758 19.20 60.65 -0.45
N ASP A 759 20.21 60.21 -1.22
CA ASP A 759 21.34 59.43 -0.70
C ASP A 759 22.41 60.38 -0.14
N ARG A 760 22.36 60.61 1.17
CA ARG A 760 23.24 61.57 1.85
C ARG A 760 24.72 61.19 1.78
N GLY A 761 25.02 59.89 1.87
CA GLY A 761 26.39 59.38 1.82
C GLY A 761 27.01 59.58 0.45
N ARG A 762 26.35 59.09 -0.62
CA ARG A 762 26.83 59.28 -2.01
C ARG A 762 26.89 60.76 -2.40
N LEU A 763 25.93 61.57 -1.91
CA LEU A 763 25.95 63.01 -2.13
C LEU A 763 27.19 63.66 -1.51
N ALA A 764 27.51 63.33 -0.24
CA ALA A 764 28.68 63.87 0.43
C ALA A 764 30.00 63.46 -0.25
N GLU A 765 30.08 62.23 -0.78
CA GLU A 765 31.23 61.76 -1.56
C GLU A 765 31.39 62.51 -2.90
N ALA A 766 30.31 62.62 -3.68
CA ALA A 766 30.33 63.31 -4.97
C ALA A 766 30.66 64.81 -4.81
N LEU A 767 30.07 65.48 -3.80
CA LEU A 767 30.39 66.85 -3.46
C LEU A 767 31.85 67.01 -3.02
N PHE A 768 32.39 66.06 -2.26
CA PHE A 768 33.78 66.12 -1.80
C PHE A 768 34.77 65.99 -2.96
N ALA A 769 34.50 65.08 -3.90
CA ALA A 769 35.26 64.98 -5.14
C ALA A 769 35.17 66.29 -5.96
N GLN A 770 33.97 66.87 -6.10
CA GLN A 770 33.78 68.15 -6.78
C GLN A 770 34.53 69.30 -6.10
N ALA A 771 34.47 69.40 -4.78
CA ALA A 771 35.19 70.41 -4.00
C ALA A 771 36.71 70.27 -4.17
N THR A 772 37.22 69.04 -4.23
CA THR A 772 38.64 68.75 -4.47
C THR A 772 39.08 69.28 -5.84
N VAL A 773 38.32 69.00 -6.91
CA VAL A 773 38.62 69.50 -8.26
C VAL A 773 38.50 71.03 -8.35
N LEU A 774 37.50 71.62 -7.68
CA LEU A 774 37.35 73.08 -7.62
C LEU A 774 38.53 73.74 -6.89
N HIS A 775 39.00 73.16 -5.79
CA HIS A 775 40.18 73.67 -5.09
C HIS A 775 41.44 73.57 -5.96
N ALA A 776 41.70 72.41 -6.57
CA ALA A 776 42.86 72.20 -7.45
C ALA A 776 42.87 73.14 -8.68
N THR A 777 41.72 73.70 -9.05
CA THR A 777 41.56 74.64 -10.18
C THR A 777 41.40 76.09 -9.72
N ASN A 778 41.73 76.36 -8.46
CA ASN A 778 41.72 77.67 -7.81
C ASN A 778 40.33 78.34 -7.73
N ARG A 779 39.24 77.55 -7.74
CA ARG A 779 37.85 78.00 -7.56
C ARG A 779 37.42 77.87 -6.10
N ASN A 780 38.24 78.39 -5.19
CA ASN A 780 38.17 78.15 -3.73
C ASN A 780 36.86 78.63 -3.08
N THR A 781 36.27 79.74 -3.53
CA THR A 781 35.00 80.23 -3.00
C THR A 781 33.85 79.24 -3.22
N MET A 782 33.82 78.58 -4.37
CA MET A 782 32.82 77.55 -4.66
C MET A 782 33.10 76.27 -3.86
N ALA A 783 34.37 75.86 -3.76
CA ALA A 783 34.77 74.71 -2.96
C ALA A 783 34.33 74.85 -1.51
N ARG A 784 34.53 76.03 -0.89
CA ARG A 784 34.11 76.32 0.49
C ARG A 784 32.60 76.09 0.71
N ILE A 785 31.76 76.58 -0.20
CA ILE A 785 30.30 76.41 -0.11
C ILE A 785 29.93 74.92 -0.10
N LEU A 786 30.56 74.12 -0.96
CA LEU A 786 30.30 72.67 -0.99
C LEU A 786 30.81 71.98 0.29
N LEU A 787 31.97 72.40 0.81
CA LEU A 787 32.55 71.84 2.04
C LEU A 787 31.68 72.09 3.28
N ASP A 788 31.03 73.24 3.38
CA ASP A 788 30.05 73.52 4.43
C ASP A 788 28.84 72.58 4.36
N GLU A 789 28.34 72.31 3.15
CA GLU A 789 27.25 71.35 2.91
C GLU A 789 27.69 69.91 3.26
N ILE A 790 28.86 69.48 2.78
CA ILE A 790 29.43 68.15 3.06
C ILE A 790 29.59 67.95 4.57
N ARG A 791 30.12 68.95 5.27
CA ARG A 791 30.32 68.90 6.71
C ARG A 791 29.00 68.71 7.43
N ALA A 792 27.97 69.48 7.08
CA ALA A 792 26.64 69.33 7.66
C ALA A 792 26.05 67.93 7.43
N LEU A 793 26.21 67.38 6.21
CA LEU A 793 25.76 66.02 5.87
C LEU A 793 26.49 64.96 6.70
N ARG A 794 27.83 65.00 6.75
CA ARG A 794 28.65 64.03 7.48
C ARG A 794 28.45 64.08 8.99
N VAL A 795 28.29 65.28 9.56
CA VAL A 795 27.98 65.44 11.01
C VAL A 795 26.61 64.85 11.34
N ALA A 796 25.61 65.07 10.48
CA ALA A 796 24.27 64.53 10.70
C ALA A 796 24.22 63.00 10.61
N GLU A 797 25.07 62.39 9.77
CA GLU A 797 25.10 60.94 9.54
C GLU A 797 26.01 60.19 10.54
N PHE A 798 27.21 60.70 10.79
CA PHE A 798 28.25 60.00 11.56
C PHE A 798 28.63 60.68 12.88
N GLY A 799 28.15 61.90 13.12
CA GLY A 799 28.53 62.72 14.27
C GLY A 799 29.77 63.59 14.03
N ALA A 800 29.94 64.62 14.86
CA ALA A 800 30.98 65.64 14.68
C ALA A 800 32.42 65.17 14.91
N GLU A 801 32.60 64.03 15.57
CA GLU A 801 33.92 63.48 15.93
C GLU A 801 34.42 62.42 14.93
N HIS A 802 33.68 62.18 13.84
CA HIS A 802 33.98 61.12 12.89
C HIS A 802 35.14 61.50 11.94
N GLY A 803 35.94 60.51 11.51
CA GLY A 803 37.09 60.73 10.64
C GLY A 803 36.74 61.38 9.30
N LEU A 804 35.58 61.08 8.72
CA LEU A 804 35.12 61.72 7.47
C LEU A 804 34.85 63.22 7.64
N VAL A 805 34.44 63.65 8.85
CA VAL A 805 34.37 65.09 9.16
C VAL A 805 35.79 65.65 9.18
N GLY A 806 36.74 64.94 9.78
CA GLY A 806 38.17 65.29 9.70
C GLY A 806 38.70 65.44 8.27
N ASP A 807 38.31 64.55 7.35
CA ASP A 807 38.70 64.65 5.93
C ASP A 807 38.11 65.90 5.26
N THR A 808 36.91 66.34 5.66
CA THR A 808 36.30 67.61 5.21
C THR A 808 37.02 68.82 5.80
N GLU A 809 37.34 68.77 7.10
CA GLU A 809 38.06 69.84 7.79
C GLU A 809 39.46 70.04 7.20
N ARG A 810 40.12 68.97 6.74
CA ARG A 810 41.42 69.03 6.05
C ARG A 810 41.34 69.89 4.78
N LEU A 811 40.42 69.53 3.88
CA LEU A 811 40.24 70.24 2.61
C LEU A 811 39.69 71.66 2.81
N LEU A 812 38.87 71.88 3.84
CA LEU A 812 38.42 73.22 4.23
C LEU A 812 39.60 74.10 4.68
N GLY A 813 40.54 73.53 5.44
CA GLY A 813 41.75 74.22 5.85
C GLY A 813 42.64 74.64 4.68
N GLU A 814 42.85 73.77 3.70
CA GLU A 814 43.56 74.10 2.45
C GLU A 814 42.85 75.22 1.67
N VAL A 815 41.53 75.12 1.52
CA VAL A 815 40.70 76.09 0.79
C VAL A 815 40.72 77.47 1.45
N GLU A 816 40.66 77.54 2.78
CA GLU A 816 40.70 78.80 3.52
C GLU A 816 42.08 79.48 3.43
N ILE A 817 43.16 78.71 3.49
CA ILE A 817 44.51 79.24 3.28
C ILE A 817 44.65 79.82 1.87
N ALA A 818 44.09 79.14 0.86
CA ALA A 818 44.07 79.62 -0.52
C ALA A 818 43.15 80.84 -0.74
N LEU A 819 42.27 81.16 0.23
CA LEU A 819 41.46 82.38 0.29
C LEU A 819 42.08 83.47 1.16
N ASP A 820 43.34 83.31 1.59
CA ASP A 820 44.07 84.25 2.46
C ASP A 820 43.53 84.30 3.92
N GLU A 821 42.73 83.31 4.34
CA GLU A 821 42.21 83.15 5.71
C GLU A 821 43.10 82.21 6.54
N ARG A 822 44.40 82.51 6.63
CA ARG A 822 45.42 81.57 7.12
C ARG A 822 45.18 81.00 8.53
N ASP A 823 44.80 81.84 9.48
CA ASP A 823 44.63 81.41 10.88
C ASP A 823 43.49 80.38 11.01
N ARG A 824 42.37 80.63 10.33
CA ARG A 824 41.24 79.70 10.29
C ARG A 824 41.62 78.39 9.62
N GLY A 825 42.33 78.46 8.50
CA GLY A 825 42.74 77.26 7.80
C GLY A 825 43.68 76.37 8.63
N ILE A 826 44.58 76.98 9.43
CA ILE A 826 45.43 76.23 10.38
C ILE A 826 44.57 75.58 11.48
N ASP A 827 43.58 76.27 12.03
CA ASP A 827 42.67 75.70 13.04
C ASP A 827 41.91 74.49 12.47
N HIS A 828 41.43 74.58 11.22
CA HIS A 828 40.78 73.49 10.51
C HIS A 828 41.72 72.29 10.28
N LEU A 829 42.98 72.52 9.86
CA LEU A 829 43.97 71.46 9.67
C LEU A 829 44.34 70.77 11.00
N GLN A 830 44.50 71.52 12.10
CA GLN A 830 44.75 70.94 13.43
C GLN A 830 43.58 70.05 13.87
N ARG A 831 42.35 70.52 13.63
CA ARG A 831 41.14 69.75 13.91
C ARG A 831 41.07 68.48 13.06
N ALA A 832 41.42 68.57 11.78
CA ALA A 832 41.48 67.43 10.87
C ALA A 832 42.45 66.35 11.36
N VAL A 833 43.65 66.71 11.79
CA VAL A 833 44.63 65.77 12.37
C VAL A 833 44.06 65.10 13.62
N SER A 834 43.45 65.87 14.53
CA SER A 834 42.84 65.33 15.75
C SER A 834 41.73 64.32 15.46
N LEU A 835 40.79 64.69 14.58
CA LEU A 835 39.63 63.87 14.23
C LEU A 835 40.03 62.58 13.49
N THR A 836 40.86 62.71 12.46
CA THR A 836 41.31 61.55 11.67
C THR A 836 42.16 60.61 12.52
N ARG A 837 43.05 61.11 13.39
CA ARG A 837 43.87 60.26 14.28
C ARG A 837 43.00 59.49 15.28
N LYS A 838 42.00 60.14 15.87
CA LYS A 838 41.07 59.51 16.80
C LYS A 838 40.19 58.46 16.12
N SER A 839 39.75 58.72 14.89
CA SER A 839 38.80 57.86 14.17
C SER A 839 39.48 56.72 13.40
N TYR A 840 40.57 57.00 12.68
CA TYR A 840 41.23 56.05 11.79
C TYR A 840 42.53 55.48 12.37
N GLY A 841 43.14 56.17 13.33
CA GLY A 841 44.43 55.82 13.93
C GLY A 841 45.62 56.49 13.25
N GLU A 842 46.75 56.55 13.97
CA GLU A 842 47.94 57.33 13.57
C GLU A 842 48.57 56.90 12.24
N ARG A 843 48.49 55.62 11.88
CA ARG A 843 49.14 55.08 10.69
C ARG A 843 48.24 55.13 9.45
N HIS A 844 47.01 55.58 9.59
CA HIS A 844 46.07 55.58 8.47
C HIS A 844 46.45 56.63 7.42
N PRO A 845 46.34 56.34 6.11
CA PRO A 845 46.71 57.28 5.05
C PRO A 845 46.01 58.65 5.18
N ASN A 846 44.72 58.70 5.51
CA ASN A 846 44.01 59.97 5.68
C ASN A 846 44.55 60.81 6.86
N THR A 847 44.98 60.16 7.94
CA THR A 847 45.63 60.85 9.06
C THR A 847 46.99 61.41 8.64
N ARG A 848 47.78 60.61 7.89
CA ARG A 848 49.04 61.07 7.31
C ARG A 848 48.85 62.23 6.33
N HIS A 849 47.76 62.24 5.59
CA HIS A 849 47.41 63.34 4.68
C HIS A 849 47.12 64.62 5.46
N ALA A 850 46.30 64.56 6.51
CA ALA A 850 46.05 65.74 7.35
C ALA A 850 47.33 66.27 8.03
N GLU A 851 48.22 65.38 8.47
CA GLU A 851 49.52 65.75 9.04
C GLU A 851 50.43 66.41 7.99
N LEU A 852 50.44 65.88 6.76
CA LEU A 852 51.18 66.42 5.63
C LEU A 852 50.77 67.86 5.32
N ASP A 853 49.47 68.12 5.18
CA ASP A 853 48.95 69.44 4.79
C ASP A 853 49.21 70.49 5.89
N LEU A 854 49.05 70.11 7.17
CA LEU A 854 49.41 70.96 8.31
C LEU A 854 50.91 71.29 8.33
N ALA A 855 51.75 70.26 8.15
CA ALA A 855 53.19 70.41 8.15
C ALA A 855 53.69 71.27 6.99
N GLN A 856 53.08 71.17 5.81
CA GLN A 856 53.39 72.02 4.66
C GLN A 856 53.20 73.50 5.00
N VAL A 857 52.04 73.86 5.55
CA VAL A 857 51.67 75.25 5.85
C VAL A 857 52.58 75.84 6.93
N GLN A 858 52.93 75.05 7.95
CA GLN A 858 53.84 75.44 9.03
C GLN A 858 55.29 75.58 8.53
N ALA A 859 55.76 74.66 7.70
CA ALA A 859 57.11 74.71 7.14
C ALA A 859 57.29 75.93 6.20
N LEU A 860 56.26 76.28 5.41
CA LEU A 860 56.25 77.51 4.60
C LEU A 860 56.23 78.79 5.46
N SER A 861 55.81 78.74 6.73
CA SER A 861 55.98 79.84 7.69
C SER A 861 57.38 79.92 8.31
N GLY A 862 58.28 78.97 8.00
CA GLY A 862 59.62 78.90 8.57
C GLY A 862 59.76 78.01 9.81
N ASP A 863 58.77 77.16 10.12
CA ASP A 863 58.89 76.17 11.20
C ASP A 863 59.82 75.01 10.79
N ALA A 864 60.99 74.94 11.42
CA ALA A 864 61.99 73.90 11.17
C ALA A 864 61.53 72.50 11.63
N ALA A 865 60.70 72.40 12.67
CA ALA A 865 60.17 71.13 13.14
C ALA A 865 59.15 70.56 12.14
N ALA A 866 58.35 71.43 11.53
CA ALA A 866 57.42 71.04 10.47
C ALA A 866 58.15 70.55 9.21
N LEU A 867 59.26 71.19 8.82
CA LEU A 867 60.11 70.72 7.72
C LEU A 867 60.69 69.32 8.00
N ALA A 868 61.21 69.09 9.20
CA ALA A 868 61.69 67.77 9.61
C ALA A 868 60.57 66.71 9.60
N HIS A 869 59.34 67.10 9.92
CA HIS A 869 58.18 66.21 9.85
C HIS A 869 57.82 65.84 8.39
N LEU A 870 57.85 66.80 7.45
CA LEU A 870 57.68 66.52 6.02
C LEU A 870 58.75 65.53 5.51
N GLU A 871 60.00 65.69 5.93
CA GLU A 871 61.08 64.78 5.58
C GLU A 871 60.80 63.35 6.10
N SER A 872 60.32 63.22 7.34
CA SER A 872 59.90 61.93 7.88
C SER A 872 58.73 61.31 7.12
N LEU A 873 57.76 62.12 6.65
CA LEU A 873 56.64 61.64 5.84
C LEU A 873 57.08 61.22 4.42
N SER A 874 58.20 61.75 3.90
CA SER A 874 58.76 61.33 2.61
C SER A 874 59.30 59.89 2.61
N GLU A 875 59.57 59.33 3.80
CA GLU A 875 60.05 57.96 4.00
C GLU A 875 58.90 56.94 4.21
N LEU A 876 57.65 57.34 3.94
CA LEU A 876 56.50 56.45 4.07
C LEU A 876 56.63 55.19 3.19
N PRO A 877 56.02 54.06 3.61
CA PRO A 877 56.15 52.79 2.91
C PRO A 877 55.70 52.87 1.46
N THR A 878 56.49 52.32 0.56
CA THR A 878 56.15 52.26 -0.87
C THR A 878 55.21 51.12 -1.21
N THR A 879 54.88 50.23 -0.28
CA THR A 879 54.00 49.06 -0.53
C THR A 879 52.53 49.44 -0.69
N ASP A 880 52.08 50.49 -0.01
CA ASP A 880 50.71 51.02 -0.11
C ASP A 880 50.72 52.20 -1.08
N GLU A 881 49.80 52.20 -2.04
CA GLU A 881 49.74 53.21 -3.09
C GLU A 881 49.44 54.62 -2.56
N LYS A 882 48.50 54.75 -1.61
CA LYS A 882 48.13 56.05 -1.03
C LYS A 882 49.27 56.60 -0.18
N LEU A 883 49.93 55.75 0.61
CA LEU A 883 51.10 56.16 1.38
C LEU A 883 52.28 56.54 0.47
N ARG A 884 52.46 55.83 -0.64
CA ARG A 884 53.47 56.17 -1.66
C ARG A 884 53.20 57.55 -2.27
N GLU A 885 51.95 57.85 -2.61
CA GLU A 885 51.57 59.17 -3.12
C GLU A 885 51.82 60.28 -2.08
N LEU A 886 51.47 60.04 -0.82
CA LEU A 886 51.75 60.99 0.27
C LEU A 886 53.25 61.21 0.46
N GLY A 887 54.06 60.16 0.33
CA GLY A 887 55.52 60.27 0.39
C GLY A 887 56.08 61.14 -0.75
N TRP A 888 55.55 60.99 -1.96
CA TRP A 888 55.88 61.86 -3.09
C TRP A 888 55.48 63.32 -2.83
N ARG A 889 54.28 63.58 -2.30
CA ARG A 889 53.84 64.94 -1.94
C ARG A 889 54.73 65.55 -0.85
N ALA A 890 55.05 64.78 0.19
CA ALA A 890 55.95 65.20 1.27
C ALA A 890 57.34 65.59 0.74
N GLN A 891 57.90 64.78 -0.16
CA GLN A 891 59.17 65.08 -0.81
C GLN A 891 59.11 66.38 -1.64
N ALA A 892 58.00 66.60 -2.35
CA ALA A 892 57.78 67.81 -3.14
C ALA A 892 57.63 69.06 -2.24
N TYR A 893 56.86 68.97 -1.16
CA TYR A 893 56.64 70.06 -0.21
C TYR A 893 57.92 70.41 0.56
N ALA A 894 58.72 69.41 0.98
CA ALA A 894 60.03 69.68 1.58
C ALA A 894 60.99 70.37 0.59
N ALA A 895 60.97 69.99 -0.68
CA ALA A 895 61.73 70.66 -1.73
C ALA A 895 61.24 72.10 -1.98
N GLN A 896 59.92 72.33 -1.96
CA GLN A 896 59.30 73.65 -2.10
C GLN A 896 59.83 74.65 -1.06
N VAL A 897 59.89 74.25 0.21
CA VAL A 897 60.42 75.10 1.30
C VAL A 897 61.90 75.45 1.04
N ARG A 898 62.69 74.52 0.53
CA ARG A 898 64.12 74.71 0.23
C ARG A 898 64.39 75.55 -1.03
N CYS A 899 63.42 75.68 -1.93
CA CYS A 899 63.55 76.51 -3.15
C CYS A 899 63.77 77.99 -2.87
N GLY A 900 63.26 78.50 -1.74
CA GLY A 900 63.46 79.88 -1.29
C GLY A 900 64.83 80.15 -0.64
N GLY A 901 65.67 79.12 -0.46
CA GLY A 901 66.90 79.19 0.32
C GLY A 901 68.18 78.78 -0.43
N PRO A 902 69.31 78.61 0.29
CA PRO A 902 70.61 78.27 -0.31
C PRO A 902 70.67 76.87 -0.94
N GLN A 903 69.70 76.01 -0.64
CA GLN A 903 69.61 74.63 -1.15
C GLN A 903 68.78 74.50 -2.45
N ARG A 904 68.46 75.61 -3.13
CA ARG A 904 67.63 75.62 -4.34
C ARG A 904 68.05 74.60 -5.40
N GLY A 905 69.35 74.45 -5.67
CA GLY A 905 69.84 73.47 -6.66
C GLY A 905 69.52 72.02 -6.30
N GLN A 906 69.63 71.67 -5.01
CA GLN A 906 69.29 70.33 -4.51
C GLN A 906 67.77 70.10 -4.53
N ALA A 907 66.98 71.14 -4.22
CA ALA A 907 65.53 71.08 -4.32
C ALA A 907 65.06 70.79 -5.76
N ARG A 908 65.63 71.49 -6.76
CA ARG A 908 65.33 71.24 -8.19
C ARG A 908 65.67 69.81 -8.62
N ALA A 909 66.88 69.33 -8.29
CA ALA A 909 67.28 67.96 -8.61
C ALA A 909 66.35 66.91 -7.97
N THR A 910 65.86 67.18 -6.75
CA THR A 910 64.89 66.33 -6.07
C THR A 910 63.55 66.30 -6.81
N LEU A 911 63.03 67.47 -7.22
CA LEU A 911 61.77 67.58 -7.96
C LEU A 911 61.86 66.93 -9.36
N ASP A 912 62.95 67.14 -10.10
CA ASP A 912 63.18 66.51 -11.41
C ASP A 912 63.35 64.98 -11.29
N GLY A 913 63.94 64.50 -10.19
CA GLY A 913 63.98 63.08 -9.86
C GLY A 913 62.59 62.52 -9.59
N LEU A 914 61.81 63.22 -8.76
CA LEU A 914 60.45 62.83 -8.39
C LEU A 914 59.51 62.80 -9.60
N LEU A 915 59.59 63.78 -10.50
CA LEU A 915 58.78 63.82 -11.74
C LEU A 915 59.02 62.59 -12.62
N ARG A 916 60.26 62.09 -12.70
CA ARG A 916 60.58 60.84 -13.42
C ARG A 916 59.98 59.63 -12.72
N THR A 917 60.17 59.52 -11.40
CA THR A 917 59.58 58.43 -10.60
C THR A 917 58.07 58.37 -10.72
N ILE A 918 57.38 59.52 -10.68
CA ILE A 918 55.93 59.58 -10.86
C ILE A 918 55.54 59.21 -12.29
N ALA A 919 56.28 59.68 -13.31
CA ALA A 919 55.98 59.35 -14.71
C ALA A 919 56.09 57.85 -15.00
N ASP A 920 57.08 57.17 -14.40
CA ASP A 920 57.26 55.72 -14.54
C ASP A 920 56.13 54.94 -13.83
N ALA A 921 55.65 55.44 -12.69
CA ALA A 921 54.59 54.81 -11.90
C ALA A 921 53.17 55.13 -12.39
N ARG A 922 52.95 56.29 -13.03
CA ARG A 922 51.66 56.80 -13.49
C ARG A 922 51.76 57.24 -14.97
N PRO A 923 51.71 56.28 -15.91
CA PRO A 923 52.01 56.56 -17.31
C PRO A 923 50.98 57.47 -17.99
N ASP A 924 49.71 57.43 -17.57
CA ASP A 924 48.63 58.24 -18.15
C ASP A 924 48.59 59.69 -17.60
N GLY A 925 49.59 60.07 -16.80
CA GLY A 925 49.59 61.32 -16.04
C GLY A 925 48.88 61.19 -14.70
N SER A 926 49.02 62.20 -13.84
CA SER A 926 48.35 62.25 -12.53
C SER A 926 48.32 63.69 -12.01
N GLN A 927 47.41 63.98 -11.07
CA GLN A 927 47.37 65.29 -10.42
C GLN A 927 48.67 65.58 -9.68
N ILE A 928 49.21 64.62 -8.95
CA ILE A 928 50.46 64.82 -8.21
C ILE A 928 51.62 65.21 -9.14
N LYS A 929 51.71 64.64 -10.35
CA LYS A 929 52.74 65.04 -11.32
C LYS A 929 52.61 66.52 -11.69
N ARG A 930 51.39 67.01 -11.87
CA ARG A 930 51.12 68.43 -12.17
C ARG A 930 51.43 69.31 -10.97
N ASP A 931 51.07 68.90 -9.76
CA ASP A 931 51.39 69.65 -8.53
C ASP A 931 52.91 69.80 -8.35
N VAL A 932 53.66 68.70 -8.53
CA VAL A 932 55.13 68.71 -8.46
C VAL A 932 55.73 69.59 -9.55
N GLN A 933 55.17 69.56 -10.77
CA GLN A 933 55.61 70.42 -11.87
C GLN A 933 55.41 71.91 -11.54
N VAL A 934 54.26 72.28 -10.95
CA VAL A 934 54.00 73.66 -10.51
C VAL A 934 55.01 74.11 -9.46
N ILE A 935 55.31 73.27 -8.47
CA ILE A 935 56.34 73.55 -7.45
C ILE A 935 57.72 73.72 -8.09
N ARG A 936 58.06 72.84 -9.03
CA ARG A 936 59.32 72.85 -9.77
C ARG A 936 59.47 74.13 -10.60
N ASP A 937 58.43 74.56 -11.28
CA ASP A 937 58.45 75.78 -12.10
C ASP A 937 58.48 77.05 -11.23
N ALA A 938 57.80 77.04 -10.07
CA ALA A 938 57.92 78.12 -9.08
C ALA A 938 59.33 78.21 -8.47
N CYS A 939 60.08 77.12 -8.44
CA CYS A 939 61.49 77.09 -8.01
C CYS A 939 62.44 77.71 -9.05
N ASP A 940 62.00 77.89 -10.30
CA ASP A 940 62.76 78.50 -11.40
C ASP A 940 62.72 80.04 -11.38
N GLY A 941 61.61 80.63 -10.89
CA GLY A 941 61.47 82.06 -10.59
C GLY A 941 62.24 82.50 -9.35
#